data_AF-A0A553WJN2-F1
#
_entry.id   AF-A0A553WJN2-F1
#
_cell.length_a   1.000
_cell.length_b   1.000
_cell.length_c   1.000
_cell.angle_alpha   90.00
_cell.angle_beta   90.00
_cell.angle_gamma   90.00
#
_symmetry.space_group_name_H-M   'P 1'
#
loop_
_entity.id
_entity.type
_entity.pdbx_description
1 polymer ?
#
loop_
_entity_poly.entity_id
_entity_poly.type
_entity_poly.pdbx_seq_one_letter_code
_entity_poly.pdbx_strand_id
1 'polypeptide(L)'
;MRIIPLSALLLASTAMPAIAATEEQPVGSTVGMDIAEEEQSEENASNEIVVIAERIRGSVDTDVPPVEELNEADIAAVGASSLTDLVAAVSPQTNSGRGRGGGQPVILLNGQRISGFRELRDLPPEAVKQVQIFPEEVALKYGFRPDQRVINFILKDNFSSFAMEVEHAQPEDGGFATNEFEATLTRIGAKTRINLDVQIERQTRLTENERDLIPADSSLLARGGNISGLGVNGEISPALSALAGSIVTQAGVPTGIANPSLSQFASTAGRLNDGNIGEVRTLLPETERLEVNGTWSRSLGPQSVVSINANYALNGSRSLLGLPGASFVLPGTSAFSPFGTDVTVSRYFDTPRPLERESETHLFQTGGTLNHLIGGWRWTVTGNYSRTDSETRTTRNVDFAGLRAAVLAGTANPFAADFGNDLVFLAPDLASSLVQNIDTRSTIAGSPFTLPAGEAQMTFASGFTRQMLDSDTYRQGVVTDVALRRNIINHSVNAELPLTGRDFGLGRIIGEWAINGNIGFSDLSDFGRLTEYGAGLRWSPAKNLTFQASITGDENAPGIGQLGNPLLVTPNVATFDFATGQSSFITVLSGGNPALVGEKRRDLILNANWNPTFIKDFGLQVSYFRNNSRNTTANFPLLTPEIEAAFPGRVTRDANGQLLSIDQRPVNFDQEKSQRIRWGFNVSGGIGSQPQGRGPMGGPPAAGGPGGGRPPGAGGPRGGGGGRGFGGGGGFGPGGGMPSRWNLALYHTYRIEEEILIRPGVPVLDLLNGSAVSSNGGASRHEIELSGGVFHKGFGLRLQGTYKSGTTADGTGLPGSTDLRFSDLAAINAFLFVNLDQQARVIKAMPFLKGSRITLRIDNILNDVIDVRDQNGNVPLGYQPAYLDPRGRVFELSFRKRF
;
A
#
# COMPACT_ATOMS: atom_id res chain seq x y z
N MET A 1 24.76 -0.32 13.75
CA MET A 1 24.61 -1.17 14.95
C MET A 1 23.93 -2.43 14.43
N ARG A 2 24.67 -3.53 14.26
CA ARG A 2 24.21 -4.71 13.50
C ARG A 2 22.96 -5.32 14.14
N ILE A 3 22.07 -5.87 13.32
CA ILE A 3 20.91 -6.69 13.70
C ILE A 3 21.32 -7.61 14.86
N ILE A 4 20.82 -7.31 16.06
CA ILE A 4 20.73 -8.32 17.12
C ILE A 4 19.49 -9.12 16.72
N PRO A 5 19.62 -10.44 16.48
CA PRO A 5 18.49 -11.22 16.05
C PRO A 5 17.41 -11.18 17.15
N LEU A 6 16.21 -10.69 16.81
CA LEU A 6 15.05 -10.60 17.73
C LEU A 6 14.54 -11.99 18.17
N SER A 7 15.18 -13.07 17.73
CA SER A 7 14.81 -14.47 17.95
C SER A 7 14.74 -14.88 19.43
N ALA A 8 15.30 -14.10 20.37
CA ALA A 8 15.23 -14.40 21.80
C ALA A 8 13.93 -13.93 22.51
N LEU A 9 13.19 -12.94 21.98
CA LEU A 9 12.01 -12.40 22.69
C LEU A 9 10.72 -13.19 22.46
N LEU A 10 10.53 -13.79 21.28
CA LEU A 10 9.28 -14.50 20.92
C LEU A 10 9.16 -15.91 21.51
N LEU A 11 10.24 -16.47 22.06
CA LEU A 11 10.24 -17.80 22.70
C LEU A 11 9.88 -17.76 24.20
N ALA A 12 9.75 -16.59 24.83
CA ALA A 12 9.71 -16.46 26.30
C ALA A 12 8.36 -16.03 26.93
N SER A 13 7.27 -15.81 26.17
CA SER A 13 6.04 -15.21 26.69
C SER A 13 4.94 -16.21 27.12
N THR A 14 5.27 -17.23 27.93
CA THR A 14 4.29 -18.19 28.49
C THR A 14 4.08 -18.09 30.01
N ALA A 15 4.01 -16.88 30.59
CA ALA A 15 3.60 -16.72 31.99
C ALA A 15 2.92 -15.37 32.28
N MET A 16 1.65 -15.39 32.68
CA MET A 16 0.88 -14.24 33.18
C MET A 16 0.60 -14.38 34.69
N PRO A 17 0.63 -13.30 35.50
CA PRO A 17 0.14 -13.32 36.88
C PRO A 17 -1.30 -12.80 37.01
N ALA A 18 -2.06 -13.35 37.97
CA ALA A 18 -3.45 -13.02 38.29
C ALA A 18 -3.56 -12.13 39.54
N ILE A 19 -4.54 -11.22 39.59
CA ILE A 19 -4.91 -10.43 40.78
C ILE A 19 -6.43 -10.52 40.99
N ALA A 20 -6.84 -10.78 42.23
CA ALA A 20 -8.22 -10.98 42.68
C ALA A 20 -8.75 -9.78 43.51
N ALA A 21 -10.08 -9.62 43.57
CA ALA A 21 -10.78 -8.65 44.41
C ALA A 21 -12.06 -9.26 45.03
N THR A 22 -12.43 -8.81 46.23
CA THR A 22 -13.57 -9.28 47.06
C THR A 22 -14.60 -8.17 47.29
N GLU A 23 -15.88 -8.55 47.41
CA GLU A 23 -17.09 -7.72 47.62
C GLU A 23 -17.76 -7.99 48.97
N GLU A 24 -18.54 -7.02 49.49
CA GLU A 24 -19.65 -7.25 50.43
C GLU A 24 -20.74 -6.12 50.35
N GLN A 25 -22.03 -6.50 50.43
CA GLN A 25 -23.26 -5.66 50.46
C GLN A 25 -23.79 -5.47 51.92
N PRO A 26 -24.76 -4.53 52.21
CA PRO A 26 -26.20 -4.92 52.28
C PRO A 26 -27.32 -3.82 52.10
N VAL A 27 -28.45 -4.25 51.49
CA VAL A 27 -29.94 -4.23 51.78
C VAL A 27 -30.79 -3.05 52.41
N GLY A 28 -31.93 -2.74 51.73
CA GLY A 28 -33.34 -2.52 52.25
C GLY A 28 -33.85 -1.09 52.58
N SER A 29 -35.12 -0.64 52.53
CA SER A 29 -36.46 -1.08 52.02
C SER A 29 -37.57 -0.03 52.36
N THR A 30 -38.58 0.16 51.48
CA THR A 30 -40.05 0.49 51.71
C THR A 30 -40.49 1.86 52.32
N VAL A 31 -41.68 2.51 52.11
CA VAL A 31 -42.97 2.30 51.40
C VAL A 31 -43.85 3.61 51.44
N GLY A 32 -44.76 3.78 50.44
CA GLY A 32 -46.16 4.28 50.58
C GLY A 32 -46.47 5.77 50.28
N MET A 33 -47.70 6.22 49.92
CA MET A 33 -48.73 5.92 48.89
C MET A 33 -49.81 7.04 49.00
N ASP A 34 -50.61 7.25 47.94
CA ASP A 34 -51.96 7.88 47.84
C ASP A 34 -52.11 9.39 47.54
N ILE A 35 -53.13 9.94 46.82
CA ILE A 35 -54.24 9.52 45.90
C ILE A 35 -54.79 10.83 45.23
N ALA A 36 -55.21 10.76 43.94
CA ALA A 36 -56.22 11.54 43.13
C ALA A 36 -56.27 13.10 43.17
N GLU A 37 -56.78 13.87 42.19
CA GLU A 37 -57.88 13.71 41.20
C GLU A 37 -57.80 14.83 40.09
N GLU A 38 -58.61 14.70 39.03
CA GLU A 38 -58.60 15.35 37.68
C GLU A 38 -59.03 16.85 37.62
N GLU A 39 -58.72 17.65 36.58
CA GLU A 39 -59.55 17.88 35.37
C GLU A 39 -58.89 18.81 34.30
N GLN A 40 -59.48 18.86 33.09
CA GLN A 40 -58.98 19.17 31.73
C GLN A 40 -59.04 20.66 31.28
N SER A 41 -58.27 21.06 30.23
CA SER A 41 -58.78 21.54 28.89
C SER A 41 -57.75 22.26 27.95
N GLU A 42 -57.75 21.82 26.67
CA GLU A 42 -57.65 22.48 25.33
C GLU A 42 -56.55 23.53 24.99
N GLU A 43 -55.59 23.35 24.06
CA GLU A 43 -55.55 23.11 22.58
C GLU A 43 -55.45 24.41 21.72
N ASN A 44 -54.39 24.52 20.89
CA ASN A 44 -54.41 25.03 19.50
C ASN A 44 -53.04 24.90 18.79
N ALA A 45 -53.09 24.57 17.49
CA ALA A 45 -52.00 24.02 16.68
C ALA A 45 -51.40 25.00 15.63
N SER A 46 -50.10 24.85 15.37
CA SER A 46 -49.45 25.18 14.09
C SER A 46 -48.31 24.19 13.85
N ASN A 47 -48.32 23.51 12.70
CA ASN A 47 -47.56 22.28 12.46
C ASN A 47 -46.33 22.56 11.57
N GLU A 48 -45.32 23.22 12.14
CA GLU A 48 -43.95 23.24 11.61
C GLU A 48 -43.12 22.26 12.44
N ILE A 49 -42.83 21.08 11.89
CA ILE A 49 -41.93 20.12 12.56
C ILE A 49 -40.50 20.58 12.31
N VAL A 50 -40.02 21.51 13.13
CA VAL A 50 -38.59 21.81 13.26
C VAL A 50 -37.95 20.63 14.00
N VAL A 51 -37.37 19.69 13.25
CA VAL A 51 -36.52 18.65 13.84
C VAL A 51 -35.18 19.28 14.21
N ILE A 52 -35.06 19.72 15.46
CA ILE A 52 -33.75 20.10 16.03
C ILE A 52 -33.02 18.80 16.34
N ALA A 53 -32.26 18.27 15.38
CA ALA A 53 -31.27 17.25 15.66
C ALA A 53 -30.05 17.92 16.30
N GLU A 54 -29.72 17.55 17.54
CA GLU A 54 -28.51 18.03 18.21
C GLU A 54 -27.28 17.51 17.44
N ARG A 55 -26.50 18.42 16.85
CA ARG A 55 -25.35 18.07 16.00
C ARG A 55 -24.31 17.32 16.84
N ILE A 56 -23.92 16.12 16.38
CA ILE A 56 -22.92 15.32 17.08
C ILE A 56 -21.60 16.09 17.14
N ARG A 57 -21.04 16.20 18.35
CA ARG A 57 -19.74 16.83 18.59
C ARG A 57 -18.67 16.14 17.74
N GLY A 58 -17.95 16.92 16.91
CA GLY A 58 -16.94 16.39 15.99
C GLY A 58 -17.44 16.10 14.57
N SER A 59 -18.69 16.43 14.24
CA SER A 59 -19.14 16.45 12.85
C SER A 59 -18.48 17.58 12.04
N VAL A 60 -18.33 17.36 10.74
CA VAL A 60 -17.77 18.35 9.80
C VAL A 60 -18.71 19.54 9.68
N ASP A 61 -18.15 20.75 9.71
CA ASP A 61 -18.92 21.98 9.60
C ASP A 61 -19.26 22.34 8.14
N THR A 62 -20.31 21.70 7.61
CA THR A 62 -20.74 21.90 6.22
C THR A 62 -22.25 21.71 6.06
N ASP A 63 -22.85 22.48 5.15
CA ASP A 63 -24.25 22.34 4.71
C ASP A 63 -24.42 21.20 3.69
N VAL A 64 -23.32 20.65 3.19
CA VAL A 64 -23.32 19.51 2.27
C VAL A 64 -23.51 18.22 3.08
N PRO A 65 -24.61 17.47 2.90
CA PRO A 65 -24.83 16.23 3.64
C PRO A 65 -23.79 15.16 3.26
N PRO A 66 -23.42 14.26 4.17
CA PRO A 66 -22.62 13.08 3.84
C PRO A 66 -23.32 12.23 2.76
N VAL A 67 -22.52 11.68 1.85
CA VAL A 67 -22.96 10.66 0.88
C VAL A 67 -23.29 9.36 1.60
N GLU A 68 -22.56 9.06 2.68
CA GLU A 68 -22.73 7.84 3.47
C GLU A 68 -22.33 8.11 4.93
N GLU A 69 -23.07 7.51 5.87
CA GLU A 69 -22.76 7.54 7.29
C GLU A 69 -22.78 6.13 7.87
N LEU A 70 -21.69 5.75 8.55
CA LEU A 70 -21.59 4.47 9.25
C LEU A 70 -21.64 4.72 10.74
N ASN A 71 -22.67 4.23 11.42
CA ASN A 71 -22.77 4.28 12.88
C ASN A 71 -21.96 3.15 13.54
N GLU A 72 -21.90 3.11 14.88
CA GLU A 72 -21.12 2.07 15.60
C GLU A 72 -21.48 0.64 15.21
N ALA A 73 -22.77 0.36 14.98
CA ALA A 73 -23.22 -0.96 14.56
C ALA A 73 -22.83 -1.27 13.11
N ASP A 74 -22.78 -0.25 12.24
CA ASP A 74 -22.27 -0.39 10.88
C ASP A 74 -20.77 -0.68 10.87
N ILE A 75 -19.99 0.08 11.65
CA ILE A 75 -18.53 -0.11 11.76
C ILE A 75 -18.18 -1.50 12.30
N ALA A 76 -18.89 -1.96 13.33
CA ALA A 76 -18.69 -3.31 13.86
C ALA A 76 -19.11 -4.42 12.88
N ALA A 77 -20.15 -4.17 12.07
CA ALA A 77 -20.61 -5.08 11.03
C ALA A 77 -19.62 -5.20 9.85
N VAL A 78 -18.84 -4.15 9.55
CA VAL A 78 -17.75 -4.23 8.57
C VAL A 78 -16.71 -5.28 8.97
N GLY A 79 -16.54 -5.53 10.28
CA GLY A 79 -15.58 -6.52 10.76
C GLY A 79 -14.12 -6.10 10.67
N ALA A 80 -13.87 -4.83 10.35
CA ALA A 80 -12.53 -4.27 10.30
C ALA A 80 -11.80 -4.52 11.64
N SER A 81 -10.57 -5.05 11.59
CA SER A 81 -9.67 -5.16 12.74
C SER A 81 -8.95 -3.83 12.98
N SER A 82 -8.61 -3.11 11.91
CA SER A 82 -7.98 -1.79 11.95
C SER A 82 -8.82 -0.69 11.28
N LEU A 83 -8.47 0.57 11.50
CA LEU A 83 -9.07 1.68 10.75
C LEU A 83 -8.68 1.64 9.26
N THR A 84 -7.55 1.03 8.91
CA THR A 84 -7.13 0.77 7.53
C THR A 84 -8.10 -0.16 6.82
N ASP A 85 -8.52 -1.25 7.48
CA ASP A 85 -9.47 -2.20 6.90
C ASP A 85 -10.86 -1.59 6.73
N LEU A 86 -11.22 -0.68 7.66
CA LEU A 86 -12.46 0.09 7.58
C LEU A 86 -12.42 1.06 6.39
N VAL A 87 -11.31 1.80 6.21
CA VAL A 87 -11.09 2.64 5.02
C VAL A 87 -11.10 1.78 3.76
N ALA A 88 -10.43 0.63 3.75
CA ALA A 88 -10.42 -0.30 2.60
C ALA A 88 -11.82 -0.82 2.26
N ALA A 89 -12.70 -1.01 3.26
CA ALA A 89 -14.09 -1.40 3.05
C ALA A 89 -14.93 -0.33 2.36
N VAL A 90 -14.66 0.94 2.68
CA VAL A 90 -15.33 2.09 2.04
C VAL A 90 -14.54 2.65 0.85
N SER A 91 -13.35 2.09 0.56
CA SER A 91 -12.44 2.56 -0.48
C SER A 91 -13.05 2.49 -1.88
N PRO A 92 -13.76 1.41 -2.30
CA PRO A 92 -14.39 1.37 -3.61
C PRO A 92 -15.35 2.54 -3.87
N GLN A 93 -15.97 3.06 -2.81
CA GLN A 93 -16.89 4.22 -2.83
C GLN A 93 -16.18 5.58 -2.68
N THR A 94 -14.94 5.58 -2.17
CA THR A 94 -14.18 6.81 -1.89
C THR A 94 -13.02 7.05 -2.85
N ASN A 95 -12.68 6.07 -3.69
CA ASN A 95 -11.63 6.16 -4.68
C ASN A 95 -12.05 7.06 -5.84
N SER A 96 -11.42 8.23 -5.98
CA SER A 96 -11.71 9.19 -7.05
C SER A 96 -11.07 8.79 -8.39
N GLY A 97 -10.48 7.60 -8.52
CA GLY A 97 -10.12 7.04 -9.82
C GLY A 97 -9.09 7.86 -10.60
N ARG A 98 -7.97 8.26 -9.98
CA ARG A 98 -6.76 8.71 -10.72
C ARG A 98 -5.86 7.53 -11.09
N GLY A 99 -5.26 7.59 -12.28
CA GLY A 99 -4.31 6.59 -12.77
C GLY A 99 -2.97 6.69 -12.03
N ARG A 100 -2.27 5.55 -11.91
CA ARG A 100 -0.97 5.33 -11.23
C ARG A 100 -0.85 5.65 -9.73
N GLY A 101 -1.81 6.35 -9.14
CA GLY A 101 -1.95 6.49 -7.69
C GLY A 101 -3.36 6.95 -7.36
N GLY A 102 -4.22 6.03 -6.91
CA GLY A 102 -5.53 6.39 -6.37
C GLY A 102 -5.32 7.44 -5.29
N GLY A 103 -5.82 8.66 -5.53
CA GLY A 103 -5.68 9.73 -4.56
C GLY A 103 -6.35 9.28 -3.27
N GLN A 104 -5.57 9.09 -2.20
CA GLN A 104 -6.16 8.73 -0.91
C GLN A 104 -7.20 9.79 -0.54
N PRO A 105 -8.36 9.38 0.01
CA PRO A 105 -9.36 10.33 0.49
C PRO A 105 -8.73 11.24 1.54
N VAL A 106 -9.24 12.47 1.62
CA VAL A 106 -8.91 13.39 2.70
C VAL A 106 -9.52 12.84 3.98
N ILE A 107 -8.72 12.73 5.04
CA ILE A 107 -9.20 12.18 6.30
C ILE A 107 -9.21 13.26 7.38
N LEU A 108 -10.35 13.39 8.04
CA LEU A 108 -10.59 14.26 9.17
C LEU A 108 -10.87 13.43 10.43
N LEU A 109 -10.55 14.02 11.57
CA LEU A 109 -10.82 13.46 12.88
C LEU A 109 -11.57 14.48 13.73
N ASN A 110 -12.77 14.12 14.19
CA ASN A 110 -13.66 15.01 14.92
C ASN A 110 -13.84 16.37 14.21
N GLY A 111 -13.93 16.34 12.87
CA GLY A 111 -14.09 17.53 12.03
C GLY A 111 -12.83 18.39 11.92
N GLN A 112 -11.68 17.88 12.34
CA GLN A 112 -10.38 18.57 12.32
C GLN A 112 -9.39 17.89 11.39
N ARG A 113 -8.46 18.69 10.85
CA ARG A 113 -7.37 18.22 10.02
C ARG A 113 -6.30 17.54 10.89
N ILE A 114 -5.80 16.40 10.40
CA ILE A 114 -4.72 15.62 11.00
C ILE A 114 -3.40 15.84 10.25
N SER A 115 -2.26 15.53 10.88
CA SER A 115 -0.94 15.62 10.22
C SER A 115 -0.76 14.58 9.13
N GLY A 116 -1.46 13.44 9.24
CA GLY A 116 -1.53 12.38 8.24
C GLY A 116 -2.32 11.17 8.75
N PHE A 117 -2.59 10.19 7.87
CA PHE A 117 -3.39 9.02 8.21
C PHE A 117 -2.83 8.18 9.38
N ARG A 118 -1.51 8.25 9.64
CA ARG A 118 -0.86 7.62 10.81
C ARG A 118 -1.43 8.07 12.15
N GLU A 119 -2.10 9.22 12.24
CA GLU A 119 -2.78 9.66 13.46
C GLU A 119 -4.02 8.80 13.80
N LEU A 120 -4.51 8.04 12.82
CA LEU A 120 -5.76 7.28 12.89
C LEU A 120 -5.59 5.78 12.65
N ARG A 121 -4.60 5.38 11.85
CA ARG A 121 -4.40 4.00 11.41
C ARG A 121 -4.47 3.00 12.56
N ASP A 122 -3.81 3.32 13.67
CA ASP A 122 -3.68 2.40 14.81
C ASP A 122 -4.77 2.64 15.86
N LEU A 123 -5.80 3.44 15.55
CA LEU A 123 -6.97 3.53 16.44
C LEU A 123 -7.84 2.28 16.25
N PRO A 124 -8.22 1.61 17.34
CA PRO A 124 -9.15 0.50 17.25
C PRO A 124 -10.48 1.00 16.69
N PRO A 125 -11.13 0.28 15.77
CA PRO A 125 -12.42 0.68 15.20
C PRO A 125 -13.49 0.87 16.29
N GLU A 126 -13.36 0.17 17.43
CA GLU A 126 -14.25 0.32 18.59
C GLU A 126 -14.20 1.70 19.26
N ALA A 127 -13.12 2.47 19.03
CA ALA A 127 -12.98 3.86 19.51
C ALA A 127 -13.77 4.86 18.66
N VAL A 128 -14.21 4.47 17.46
CA VAL A 128 -15.00 5.29 16.55
C VAL A 128 -16.48 5.17 16.89
N LYS A 129 -17.12 6.33 17.02
CA LYS A 129 -18.56 6.47 17.22
C LYS A 129 -19.31 6.50 15.88
N GLN A 130 -18.76 7.20 14.89
CA GLN A 130 -19.37 7.36 13.57
C GLN A 130 -18.33 7.69 12.51
N VAL A 131 -18.53 7.21 11.29
CA VAL A 131 -17.80 7.63 10.08
C VAL A 131 -18.76 8.37 9.16
N GLN A 132 -18.30 9.50 8.61
CA GLN A 132 -19.06 10.28 7.63
C GLN A 132 -18.24 10.42 6.35
N ILE A 133 -18.80 10.05 5.21
CA ILE A 133 -18.16 10.17 3.89
C ILE A 133 -18.83 11.32 3.15
N PHE A 134 -18.05 12.33 2.78
CA PHE A 134 -18.49 13.53 2.10
C PHE A 134 -18.04 13.55 0.64
N PRO A 135 -18.73 14.31 -0.22
CA PRO A 135 -18.28 14.54 -1.60
C PRO A 135 -17.00 15.38 -1.63
N GLU A 136 -16.36 15.44 -2.81
CA GLU A 136 -15.05 16.08 -3.03
C GLU A 136 -15.03 17.59 -2.73
N GLU A 137 -16.21 18.23 -2.76
CA GLU A 137 -16.41 19.66 -2.46
C GLU A 137 -15.99 20.03 -1.03
N VAL A 138 -16.21 19.13 -0.06
CA VAL A 138 -15.87 19.39 1.34
C VAL A 138 -14.35 19.50 1.52
N ALA A 139 -13.54 18.93 0.61
CA ALA A 139 -12.10 18.95 0.70
C ALA A 139 -11.53 20.37 0.61
N LEU A 140 -12.12 21.22 -0.23
CA LEU A 140 -11.73 22.63 -0.40
C LEU A 140 -11.88 23.44 0.90
N LYS A 141 -12.95 23.17 1.66
CA LYS A 141 -13.23 23.81 2.96
C LYS A 141 -12.13 23.58 3.98
N TYR A 142 -11.37 22.49 3.80
CA TYR A 142 -10.26 22.09 4.66
C TYR A 142 -8.88 22.32 4.00
N GLY A 143 -8.84 23.04 2.86
CA GLY A 143 -7.61 23.40 2.16
C GLY A 143 -6.95 22.26 1.37
N PHE A 144 -7.75 21.26 1.01
CA PHE A 144 -7.36 20.16 0.12
C PHE A 144 -7.87 20.41 -1.30
N ARG A 145 -7.41 19.60 -2.26
CA ARG A 145 -7.76 19.75 -3.68
C ARG A 145 -9.23 19.36 -3.91
N PRO A 146 -9.92 19.96 -4.91
CA PRO A 146 -11.35 19.78 -5.16
C PRO A 146 -11.77 18.40 -5.68
N ASP A 147 -10.83 17.48 -5.84
CA ASP A 147 -10.99 16.17 -6.49
C ASP A 147 -10.78 14.98 -5.51
N GLN A 148 -10.71 15.27 -4.22
CA GLN A 148 -10.52 14.27 -3.17
C GLN A 148 -11.76 14.17 -2.28
N ARG A 149 -12.31 12.97 -2.07
CA ARG A 149 -13.42 12.77 -1.13
C ARG A 149 -12.95 12.94 0.31
N VAL A 150 -13.84 13.38 1.21
CA VAL A 150 -13.51 13.61 2.63
C VAL A 150 -14.16 12.54 3.49
N ILE A 151 -13.39 11.86 4.33
CA ILE A 151 -13.86 10.92 5.35
C ILE A 151 -13.60 11.53 6.72
N ASN A 152 -14.65 11.70 7.53
CA ASN A 152 -14.54 12.18 8.91
C ASN A 152 -14.80 11.05 9.90
N PHE A 153 -13.84 10.80 10.79
CA PHE A 153 -13.97 9.87 11.90
C PHE A 153 -14.35 10.62 13.17
N ILE A 154 -15.49 10.28 13.76
CA ILE A 154 -15.94 10.83 15.04
C ILE A 154 -15.61 9.81 16.14
N LEU A 155 -14.83 10.20 17.14
CA LEU A 155 -14.43 9.32 18.26
C LEU A 155 -15.46 9.34 19.39
N LYS A 156 -15.42 8.29 20.23
CA LYS A 156 -16.14 8.25 21.51
C LYS A 156 -15.57 9.25 22.50
N ASP A 157 -16.42 9.82 23.36
CA ASP A 157 -16.00 10.85 24.33
C ASP A 157 -15.06 10.30 25.42
N ASN A 158 -15.25 9.05 25.83
CA ASN A 158 -14.39 8.35 26.78
C ASN A 158 -14.21 6.89 26.33
N PHE A 159 -12.96 6.47 26.13
CA PHE A 159 -12.63 5.13 25.70
C PHE A 159 -11.24 4.74 26.20
N SER A 160 -11.07 3.51 26.67
CA SER A 160 -9.77 2.97 27.06
C SER A 160 -9.73 1.52 26.64
N SER A 161 -8.65 1.12 25.99
CA SER A 161 -8.42 -0.28 25.63
C SER A 161 -6.93 -0.59 25.58
N PHE A 162 -6.60 -1.81 25.96
CA PHE A 162 -5.35 -2.45 25.58
C PHE A 162 -5.70 -3.65 24.72
N ALA A 163 -5.09 -3.77 23.55
CA ALA A 163 -5.32 -4.87 22.62
C ALA A 163 -3.99 -5.55 22.29
N MET A 164 -4.05 -6.86 22.12
CA MET A 164 -2.96 -7.67 21.59
C MET A 164 -3.51 -8.49 20.43
N GLU A 165 -2.74 -8.62 19.36
CA GLU A 165 -3.07 -9.39 18.18
C GLU A 165 -1.88 -10.25 17.78
N VAL A 166 -2.17 -11.49 17.41
CA VAL A 166 -1.19 -12.44 16.89
C VAL A 166 -1.73 -12.99 15.60
N GLU A 167 -0.92 -12.91 14.55
CA GLU A 167 -1.29 -13.38 13.22
C GLU A 167 -0.26 -14.39 12.71
N HIS A 168 -0.78 -15.39 12.01
CA HIS A 168 0.03 -16.39 11.32
C HIS A 168 -0.53 -16.58 9.91
N ALA A 169 0.31 -16.33 8.90
CA ALA A 169 -0.04 -16.51 7.49
C ALA A 169 0.87 -17.54 6.83
N GLN A 170 0.26 -18.43 6.03
CA GLN A 170 0.95 -19.47 5.28
C GLN A 170 0.27 -19.71 3.91
N PRO A 171 1.03 -19.78 2.80
CA PRO A 171 0.51 -20.16 1.49
C PRO A 171 0.06 -21.62 1.46
N GLU A 172 -0.89 -21.94 0.58
CA GLU A 172 -1.35 -23.32 0.32
C GLU A 172 -0.18 -24.22 -0.11
N ASP A 173 0.69 -23.70 -0.98
CA ASP A 173 1.87 -24.41 -1.50
C ASP A 173 3.06 -24.44 -0.53
N GLY A 174 2.93 -23.84 0.66
CA GLY A 174 3.99 -23.77 1.66
C GLY A 174 5.24 -22.96 1.22
N GLY A 175 6.37 -23.23 1.85
CA GLY A 175 7.69 -22.64 1.56
C GLY A 175 8.02 -21.36 2.34
N PHE A 176 7.03 -20.50 2.63
CA PHE A 176 7.24 -19.39 3.56
C PHE A 176 6.13 -19.28 4.60
N ALA A 177 6.41 -18.58 5.70
CA ALA A 177 5.42 -18.20 6.69
C ALA A 177 5.69 -16.78 7.18
N THR A 178 4.62 -16.06 7.48
CA THR A 178 4.66 -14.73 8.11
C THR A 178 4.04 -14.84 9.50
N ASN A 179 4.73 -14.29 10.50
CA ASN A 179 4.20 -14.17 11.85
C ASN A 179 4.22 -12.70 12.27
N GLU A 180 3.12 -12.25 12.85
CA GLU A 180 2.96 -10.88 13.30
C GLU A 180 2.47 -10.85 14.75
N PHE A 181 2.99 -9.88 15.50
CA PHE A 181 2.54 -9.52 16.83
C PHE A 181 2.31 -8.01 16.90
N GLU A 182 1.10 -7.62 17.30
CA GLU A 182 0.72 -6.22 17.49
C GLU A 182 0.22 -5.99 18.92
N ALA A 183 0.61 -4.85 19.50
CA ALA A 183 0.11 -4.39 20.79
C ALA A 183 -0.27 -2.92 20.74
N THR A 184 -1.56 -2.65 20.99
CA THR A 184 -2.13 -1.31 20.87
C THR A 184 -2.72 -0.85 22.20
N LEU A 185 -2.31 0.33 22.66
CA LEU A 185 -2.84 1.01 23.83
C LEU A 185 -3.53 2.31 23.40
N THR A 186 -4.84 2.38 23.59
CA THR A 186 -5.63 3.58 23.28
C THR A 186 -6.31 4.11 24.53
N ARG A 187 -6.16 5.42 24.79
CA ARG A 187 -6.89 6.13 25.83
C ARG A 187 -7.42 7.45 25.28
N ILE A 188 -8.73 7.60 25.28
CA ILE A 188 -9.47 8.80 24.90
C ILE A 188 -10.25 9.28 26.11
N GLY A 189 -10.09 10.54 26.47
CA GLY A 189 -10.95 11.22 27.44
C GLY A 189 -11.35 12.60 26.92
N ALA A 190 -12.14 13.33 27.72
CA ALA A 190 -12.80 14.57 27.30
C ALA A 190 -11.90 15.67 26.67
N LYS A 191 -10.60 15.70 26.99
CA LYS A 191 -9.64 16.70 26.47
C LYS A 191 -8.34 16.11 25.95
N THR A 192 -8.06 14.83 26.15
CA THR A 192 -6.76 14.21 25.85
C THR A 192 -6.96 12.86 25.21
N ARG A 193 -6.18 12.57 24.18
CA ARG A 193 -6.07 11.25 23.58
C ARG A 193 -4.61 10.83 23.48
N ILE A 194 -4.37 9.57 23.80
CA ILE A 194 -3.08 8.89 23.67
C ILE A 194 -3.33 7.60 22.89
N ASN A 195 -2.50 7.34 21.90
CA ASN A 195 -2.42 6.04 21.26
C ASN A 195 -0.95 5.62 21.19
N LEU A 196 -0.67 4.36 21.51
CA LEU A 196 0.64 3.75 21.32
C LEU A 196 0.42 2.40 20.66
N ASP A 197 1.17 2.16 19.60
CA ASP A 197 1.13 0.95 18.81
C ASP A 197 2.54 0.40 18.62
N VAL A 198 2.68 -0.92 18.73
CA VAL A 198 3.93 -1.64 18.54
C VAL A 198 3.64 -2.88 17.72
N GLN A 199 4.29 -2.99 16.57
CA GLN A 199 4.14 -4.10 15.62
C GLN A 199 5.51 -4.75 15.38
N ILE A 200 5.53 -6.09 15.41
CA ILE A 200 6.71 -6.90 15.08
C ILE A 200 6.28 -7.97 14.07
N GLU A 201 6.92 -7.99 12.92
CA GLU A 201 6.62 -8.92 11.83
C GLU A 201 7.89 -9.64 11.37
N ARG A 202 7.77 -10.94 11.11
CA ARG A 202 8.85 -11.74 10.52
C ARG A 202 8.30 -12.66 9.44
N GLN A 203 8.91 -12.59 8.26
CA GLN A 203 8.63 -13.48 7.13
C GLN A 203 9.88 -14.31 6.82
N THR A 204 9.71 -15.63 6.68
CA THR A 204 10.80 -16.48 6.18
C THR A 204 10.98 -16.31 4.67
N ARG A 205 12.19 -16.55 4.15
CA ARG A 205 12.41 -16.56 2.70
C ARG A 205 11.62 -17.68 2.01
N LEU A 206 11.32 -17.46 0.73
CA LEU A 206 10.90 -18.49 -0.22
C LEU A 206 11.97 -18.60 -1.32
N THR A 207 12.45 -19.80 -1.57
CA THR A 207 13.47 -20.11 -2.58
C THR A 207 12.85 -20.56 -3.90
N GLU A 208 13.62 -20.47 -4.99
CA GLU A 208 13.17 -20.91 -6.31
C GLU A 208 12.91 -22.43 -6.33
N ASN A 209 13.65 -23.24 -5.57
CA ASN A 209 13.44 -24.70 -5.50
C ASN A 209 12.19 -25.12 -4.71
N GLU A 210 11.58 -24.21 -3.95
CA GLU A 210 10.31 -24.45 -3.27
C GLU A 210 9.10 -24.20 -4.19
N ARG A 211 9.37 -23.90 -5.45
CA ARG A 211 8.39 -23.82 -6.53
C ARG A 211 8.86 -24.71 -7.68
N ASP A 212 7.94 -25.33 -8.39
CA ASP A 212 8.25 -26.21 -9.54
C ASP A 212 8.68 -25.39 -10.78
N LEU A 213 9.75 -24.60 -10.62
CA LEU A 213 10.32 -23.77 -11.66
C LEU A 213 11.17 -24.61 -12.60
N ILE A 214 10.91 -24.46 -13.89
CA ILE A 214 11.74 -24.97 -14.97
C ILE A 214 13.02 -24.10 -15.00
N PRO A 215 14.22 -24.70 -14.81
CA PRO A 215 15.47 -23.97 -14.89
C PRO A 215 15.71 -23.42 -16.30
N ALA A 216 16.49 -22.35 -16.40
CA ALA A 216 17.00 -21.91 -17.69
C ALA A 216 18.10 -22.87 -18.17
N ASP A 217 17.78 -23.72 -19.15
CA ASP A 217 18.67 -24.73 -19.75
C ASP A 217 19.89 -24.17 -20.51
N SER A 218 20.13 -22.85 -20.47
CA SER A 218 21.20 -22.20 -21.23
C SER A 218 22.51 -21.99 -20.45
N SER A 219 22.57 -22.34 -19.17
CA SER A 219 23.81 -22.16 -18.38
C SER A 219 24.71 -23.39 -18.44
N LEU A 220 25.96 -23.20 -18.87
CA LEU A 220 27.00 -24.22 -18.73
C LEU A 220 27.49 -24.35 -17.27
N LEU A 221 27.07 -23.49 -16.36
CA LEU A 221 27.50 -23.55 -14.96
C LEU A 221 26.71 -24.64 -14.21
N ALA A 222 27.45 -25.52 -13.53
CA ALA A 222 26.91 -26.53 -12.63
C ALA A 222 27.88 -26.74 -11.45
N ARG A 223 27.40 -27.24 -10.30
CA ARG A 223 28.28 -27.55 -9.13
C ARG A 223 29.31 -28.64 -9.48
N GLY A 224 28.86 -29.68 -10.17
CA GLY A 224 29.73 -30.73 -10.73
C GLY A 224 30.59 -30.25 -11.89
N GLY A 225 30.19 -29.16 -12.53
CA GLY A 225 30.85 -28.55 -13.68
C GLY A 225 30.42 -29.12 -15.01
N ASN A 226 30.50 -28.30 -16.06
CA ASN A 226 30.34 -28.75 -17.44
C ASN A 226 31.54 -28.31 -18.28
N ILE A 227 31.73 -28.99 -19.41
CA ILE A 227 32.75 -28.69 -20.40
C ILE A 227 32.10 -28.35 -21.72
N SER A 228 32.68 -27.41 -22.44
CA SER A 228 32.33 -27.07 -23.83
C SER A 228 33.60 -26.85 -24.66
N GLY A 229 33.51 -27.01 -25.98
CA GLY A 229 34.59 -26.57 -26.87
C GLY A 229 34.76 -25.05 -26.85
N LEU A 230 35.87 -24.55 -27.42
CA LEU A 230 36.06 -23.10 -27.53
C LEU A 230 35.10 -22.49 -28.57
N GLY A 231 34.41 -21.41 -28.17
CA GLY A 231 33.45 -20.71 -29.02
C GLY A 231 32.07 -21.38 -29.08
N VAL A 232 31.12 -20.73 -29.76
CA VAL A 232 29.74 -21.22 -29.88
C VAL A 232 29.73 -22.50 -30.70
N ASN A 233 29.16 -23.59 -30.15
CA ASN A 233 29.13 -24.92 -30.77
C ASN A 233 30.52 -25.48 -31.13
N GLY A 234 31.57 -25.05 -30.42
CA GLY A 234 32.91 -25.60 -30.59
C GLY A 234 32.93 -27.09 -30.24
N GLU A 235 33.55 -27.91 -31.08
CA GLU A 235 33.78 -29.32 -30.78
C GLU A 235 34.76 -29.45 -29.60
N ILE A 236 34.43 -30.28 -28.60
CA ILE A 236 35.32 -30.54 -27.45
C ILE A 236 36.59 -31.23 -27.94
N SER A 237 36.47 -32.40 -28.58
CA SER A 237 37.56 -33.05 -29.29
C SER A 237 37.07 -34.08 -30.32
N PRO A 238 37.79 -34.25 -31.45
CA PRO A 238 37.45 -35.27 -32.44
C PRO A 238 37.45 -36.71 -31.89
N ALA A 239 38.34 -36.99 -30.93
CA ALA A 239 38.42 -38.31 -30.29
C ALA A 239 37.19 -38.60 -29.41
N LEU A 240 36.68 -37.59 -28.69
CA LEU A 240 35.44 -37.71 -27.94
C LEU A 240 34.24 -37.91 -28.87
N SER A 241 34.17 -37.12 -29.95
CA SER A 241 33.10 -37.25 -30.96
C SER A 241 33.09 -38.62 -31.63
N ALA A 242 34.26 -39.18 -31.95
CA ALA A 242 34.39 -40.53 -32.48
C ALA A 242 33.90 -41.61 -31.49
N LEU A 243 34.20 -41.44 -30.20
CA LEU A 243 33.74 -42.34 -29.14
C LEU A 243 32.23 -42.24 -28.89
N ALA A 244 31.66 -41.03 -28.98
CA ALA A 244 30.23 -40.77 -28.77
C ALA A 244 29.37 -41.05 -30.02
N GLY A 245 30.00 -41.23 -31.20
CA GLY A 245 29.32 -41.43 -32.48
C GLY A 245 28.62 -40.19 -33.04
N SER A 246 28.85 -39.01 -32.46
CA SER A 246 28.30 -37.71 -32.88
C SER A 246 29.22 -36.58 -32.45
N ILE A 247 29.11 -35.39 -33.07
CA ILE A 247 29.93 -34.23 -32.67
C ILE A 247 29.52 -33.79 -31.27
N VAL A 248 30.48 -33.79 -30.34
CA VAL A 248 30.24 -33.39 -28.95
C VAL A 248 30.73 -31.95 -28.75
N THR A 249 29.79 -31.03 -28.58
CA THR A 249 30.08 -29.61 -28.29
C THR A 249 30.04 -29.28 -26.81
N GLN A 250 29.37 -30.12 -26.02
CA GLN A 250 29.22 -29.97 -24.58
C GLN A 250 29.09 -31.32 -23.88
N ALA A 251 29.57 -31.41 -22.64
CA ALA A 251 29.47 -32.60 -21.80
C ALA A 251 29.54 -32.24 -20.31
N GLY A 252 28.78 -32.97 -19.48
CA GLY A 252 28.87 -32.87 -18.03
C GLY A 252 30.17 -33.48 -17.51
N VAL A 253 30.81 -32.82 -16.55
CA VAL A 253 31.99 -33.36 -15.87
C VAL A 253 31.59 -34.60 -15.05
N PRO A 254 32.23 -35.76 -15.23
CA PRO A 254 31.97 -36.95 -14.42
C PRO A 254 32.19 -36.66 -12.92
N THR A 255 31.12 -36.76 -12.12
CA THR A 255 31.15 -36.38 -10.70
C THR A 255 31.98 -37.37 -9.86
N GLY A 256 32.77 -36.85 -8.91
CA GLY A 256 33.56 -37.67 -7.98
C GLY A 256 34.87 -38.23 -8.55
N ILE A 257 35.25 -37.84 -9.77
CA ILE A 257 36.47 -38.31 -10.45
C ILE A 257 37.42 -37.12 -10.65
N ALA A 258 38.58 -37.16 -10.00
CA ALA A 258 39.55 -36.06 -10.06
C ALA A 258 40.27 -35.96 -11.41
N ASN A 259 40.39 -37.04 -12.19
CA ASN A 259 41.04 -37.01 -13.51
C ASN A 259 40.21 -37.84 -14.50
N PRO A 260 39.11 -37.28 -15.04
CA PRO A 260 38.21 -38.06 -15.87
C PRO A 260 38.83 -38.41 -17.23
N SER A 261 38.59 -39.63 -17.72
CA SER A 261 39.06 -40.08 -19.03
C SER A 261 38.12 -39.66 -20.17
N LEU A 262 38.60 -39.73 -21.42
CA LEU A 262 37.75 -39.55 -22.61
C LEU A 262 36.52 -40.47 -22.61
N SER A 263 36.67 -41.73 -22.18
CA SER A 263 35.56 -42.69 -22.12
C SER A 263 34.51 -42.30 -21.08
N GLN A 264 34.91 -41.67 -19.98
CA GLN A 264 33.97 -41.17 -18.98
C GLN A 264 33.22 -39.94 -19.49
N PHE A 265 33.89 -39.03 -20.20
CA PHE A 265 33.20 -37.92 -20.89
C PHE A 265 32.30 -38.40 -22.04
N ALA A 266 32.63 -39.51 -22.72
CA ALA A 266 31.76 -40.08 -23.74
C ALA A 266 30.42 -40.54 -23.16
N SER A 267 30.37 -40.92 -21.87
CA SER A 267 29.12 -41.27 -21.19
C SER A 267 28.21 -40.08 -20.87
N THR A 268 28.76 -38.86 -20.87
CA THR A 268 28.04 -37.60 -20.65
C THR A 268 28.00 -36.72 -21.90
N ALA A 269 28.38 -37.27 -23.06
CA ALA A 269 28.40 -36.54 -24.33
C ALA A 269 27.01 -35.95 -24.65
N GLY A 270 26.95 -34.64 -24.88
CA GLY A 270 25.71 -33.91 -25.16
C GLY A 270 24.79 -33.70 -23.95
N ARG A 271 25.14 -34.24 -22.77
CA ARG A 271 24.36 -34.12 -21.53
C ARG A 271 25.12 -33.29 -20.49
N LEU A 272 24.53 -32.16 -20.09
CA LEU A 272 25.07 -31.31 -19.02
C LEU A 272 24.71 -31.88 -17.63
N ASN A 273 25.57 -31.60 -16.66
CA ASN A 273 25.25 -31.70 -15.25
C ASN A 273 24.21 -30.65 -14.87
N ASP A 274 23.41 -30.96 -13.84
CA ASP A 274 22.37 -30.07 -13.34
C ASP A 274 22.97 -28.73 -12.87
N GLY A 275 22.46 -27.66 -13.48
CA GLY A 275 22.81 -26.27 -13.19
C GLY A 275 21.83 -25.59 -12.23
N ASN A 276 20.84 -26.32 -11.72
CA ASN A 276 19.86 -25.77 -10.79
C ASN A 276 20.55 -25.30 -9.50
N ILE A 277 20.26 -24.05 -9.14
CA ILE A 277 20.74 -23.37 -7.94
C ILE A 277 19.58 -22.72 -7.19
N GLY A 278 18.36 -23.21 -7.41
CA GLY A 278 17.12 -22.63 -6.91
C GLY A 278 17.05 -22.58 -5.38
N GLU A 279 17.75 -23.47 -4.68
CA GLU A 279 17.86 -23.51 -3.22
C GLU A 279 18.67 -22.34 -2.63
N VAL A 280 19.47 -21.69 -3.46
CA VAL A 280 20.28 -20.52 -3.10
C VAL A 280 19.88 -19.29 -3.91
N ARG A 281 18.64 -19.28 -4.41
CA ARG A 281 17.99 -18.14 -5.05
C ARG A 281 16.64 -17.92 -4.40
N THR A 282 16.38 -16.70 -3.94
CA THR A 282 15.11 -16.37 -3.29
C THR A 282 14.12 -15.77 -4.27
N LEU A 283 12.90 -16.32 -4.34
CA LEU A 283 11.73 -15.68 -4.94
C LEU A 283 11.20 -14.58 -4.02
N LEU A 284 11.10 -14.86 -2.72
CA LEU A 284 10.77 -13.88 -1.69
C LEU A 284 11.90 -13.79 -0.66
N PRO A 285 12.36 -12.58 -0.30
CA PRO A 285 13.37 -12.41 0.74
C PRO A 285 12.84 -12.81 2.12
N GLU A 286 13.78 -13.10 3.03
CA GLU A 286 13.50 -13.05 4.46
C GLU A 286 13.35 -11.58 4.87
N THR A 287 12.29 -11.24 5.61
CA THR A 287 12.04 -9.87 6.09
C THR A 287 11.80 -9.84 7.60
N GLU A 288 12.30 -8.78 8.22
CA GLU A 288 12.07 -8.46 9.63
C GLU A 288 11.63 -7.00 9.73
N ARG A 289 10.52 -6.76 10.44
CA ARG A 289 9.99 -5.42 10.65
C ARG A 289 9.66 -5.16 12.11
N LEU A 290 10.04 -3.99 12.57
CA LEU A 290 9.63 -3.42 13.85
C LEU A 290 9.05 -2.03 13.58
N GLU A 291 7.83 -1.79 14.01
CA GLU A 291 7.22 -0.46 13.95
C GLU A 291 6.71 -0.05 15.34
N VAL A 292 6.96 1.20 15.71
CA VAL A 292 6.45 1.81 16.92
C VAL A 292 5.82 3.15 16.53
N ASN A 293 4.52 3.30 16.76
CA ASN A 293 3.81 4.54 16.50
C ASN A 293 3.15 5.07 17.77
N GLY A 294 3.36 6.36 18.04
CA GLY A 294 2.77 7.05 19.17
C GLY A 294 2.04 8.30 18.71
N THR A 295 0.83 8.51 19.22
CA THR A 295 0.06 9.74 19.00
C THR A 295 -0.40 10.30 20.34
N TRP A 296 -0.31 11.61 20.45
CA TRP A 296 -0.78 12.36 21.59
C TRP A 296 -1.54 13.58 21.10
N SER A 297 -2.71 13.85 21.65
CA SER A 297 -3.46 15.06 21.33
C SER A 297 -4.16 15.61 22.54
N ARG A 298 -4.28 16.94 22.60
CA ARG A 298 -4.89 17.67 23.70
C ARG A 298 -5.67 18.88 23.20
N SER A 299 -6.90 19.02 23.68
CA SER A 299 -7.65 20.27 23.62
C SER A 299 -7.10 21.23 24.67
N LEU A 300 -6.54 22.35 24.20
CA LEU A 300 -6.02 23.44 25.06
C LEU A 300 -7.16 24.38 25.52
N GLY A 301 -8.25 24.42 24.76
CA GLY A 301 -9.47 25.17 25.03
C GLY A 301 -10.58 24.80 24.04
N PRO A 302 -11.75 25.47 24.08
CA PRO A 302 -12.87 25.17 23.16
C PRO A 302 -12.53 25.34 21.68
N GLN A 303 -11.56 26.19 21.37
CA GLN A 303 -11.18 26.59 20.01
C GLN A 303 -9.81 26.07 19.58
N SER A 304 -9.06 25.38 20.44
CA SER A 304 -7.67 25.00 20.18
C SER A 304 -7.39 23.54 20.50
N VAL A 305 -6.85 22.82 19.52
CA VAL A 305 -6.41 21.42 19.66
C VAL A 305 -5.00 21.28 19.11
N VAL A 306 -4.14 20.60 19.86
CA VAL A 306 -2.80 20.21 19.44
C VAL A 306 -2.74 18.70 19.33
N SER A 307 -2.16 18.18 18.26
CA SER A 307 -1.74 16.78 18.13
C SER A 307 -0.26 16.68 17.80
N ILE A 308 0.39 15.63 18.31
CA ILE A 308 1.77 15.25 18.04
C ILE A 308 1.77 13.76 17.72
N ASN A 309 2.50 13.36 16.69
CA ASN A 309 2.69 11.97 16.33
C ASN A 309 4.18 11.68 16.15
N ALA A 310 4.62 10.50 16.55
CA ALA A 310 5.98 10.02 16.38
C ALA A 310 5.95 8.56 15.94
N ASN A 311 6.78 8.21 14.97
CA ASN A 311 6.88 6.88 14.40
C ASN A 311 8.35 6.51 14.21
N TYR A 312 8.68 5.28 14.54
CA TYR A 312 9.92 4.64 14.18
C TYR A 312 9.62 3.31 13.52
N ALA A 313 10.18 3.07 12.34
CA ALA A 313 10.10 1.80 11.65
C ALA A 313 11.50 1.33 11.24
N LEU A 314 11.78 0.06 11.49
CA LEU A 314 12.95 -0.67 11.02
C LEU A 314 12.47 -1.75 10.06
N ASN A 315 13.01 -1.77 8.84
CA ASN A 315 12.75 -2.79 7.85
C ASN A 315 14.07 -3.42 7.42
N GLY A 316 14.25 -4.71 7.69
CA GLY A 316 15.35 -5.54 7.22
C GLY A 316 14.90 -6.51 6.15
N SER A 317 15.72 -6.73 5.13
CA SER A 317 15.49 -7.77 4.12
C SER A 317 16.78 -8.46 3.72
N ARG A 318 16.69 -9.76 3.43
CA ARG A 318 17.81 -10.58 2.96
C ARG A 318 17.39 -11.49 1.81
N SER A 319 18.06 -11.36 0.67
CA SER A 319 17.85 -12.18 -0.52
C SER A 319 19.08 -13.01 -0.85
N LEU A 320 18.89 -14.20 -1.42
CA LEU A 320 19.96 -14.97 -2.05
C LEU A 320 19.92 -14.78 -3.56
N LEU A 321 21.09 -14.57 -4.17
CA LEU A 321 21.26 -14.22 -5.59
C LEU A 321 21.91 -15.36 -6.42
N GLY A 322 21.94 -16.57 -5.86
CA GLY A 322 22.59 -17.73 -6.46
C GLY A 322 24.03 -17.93 -5.99
N LEU A 323 24.76 -18.80 -6.70
CA LEU A 323 26.15 -19.10 -6.40
C LEU A 323 27.12 -18.24 -7.21
N PRO A 324 28.32 -17.98 -6.67
CA PRO A 324 29.42 -17.52 -7.50
C PRO A 324 29.75 -18.59 -8.56
N GLY A 325 29.82 -18.15 -9.82
CA GLY A 325 30.14 -19.02 -10.96
C GLY A 325 31.27 -18.45 -11.80
N ALA A 326 32.08 -19.33 -12.40
CA ALA A 326 33.14 -18.97 -13.32
C ALA A 326 33.41 -20.05 -14.37
N SER A 327 33.88 -19.59 -15.52
CA SER A 327 34.43 -20.43 -16.59
C SER A 327 35.95 -20.27 -16.68
N PHE A 328 36.63 -21.36 -17.01
CA PHE A 328 38.08 -21.49 -17.08
C PHE A 328 38.45 -22.16 -18.41
N VAL A 329 39.48 -21.66 -19.09
CA VAL A 329 40.06 -22.36 -20.23
C VAL A 329 41.05 -23.39 -19.70
N LEU A 330 40.80 -24.67 -20.00
CA LEU A 330 41.68 -25.79 -19.72
C LEU A 330 42.47 -26.13 -21.00
N PRO A 331 43.79 -25.88 -21.05
CA PRO A 331 44.58 -26.17 -22.22
C PRO A 331 44.62 -27.66 -22.57
N GLY A 332 44.61 -28.01 -23.85
CA GLY A 332 44.70 -29.39 -24.35
C GLY A 332 46.00 -30.08 -23.98
N THR A 333 47.05 -29.30 -23.71
CA THR A 333 48.37 -29.76 -23.25
C THR A 333 48.43 -29.95 -21.72
N SER A 334 47.39 -29.60 -20.98
CA SER A 334 47.35 -29.75 -19.53
C SER A 334 47.34 -31.22 -19.14
N ALA A 335 48.06 -31.57 -18.06
CA ALA A 335 48.06 -32.93 -17.51
C ALA A 335 46.67 -33.40 -17.04
N PHE A 336 45.75 -32.46 -16.81
CA PHE A 336 44.37 -32.72 -16.40
C PHE A 336 43.40 -32.78 -17.59
N SER A 337 43.83 -32.52 -18.83
CA SER A 337 42.97 -32.53 -20.02
C SER A 337 43.08 -33.84 -20.80
N PRO A 338 42.00 -34.63 -20.92
CA PRO A 338 42.00 -35.83 -21.75
C PRO A 338 41.71 -35.54 -23.24
N PHE A 339 41.46 -34.28 -23.61
CA PHE A 339 40.88 -33.92 -24.92
C PHE A 339 41.90 -33.71 -26.04
N GLY A 340 43.13 -33.32 -25.70
CA GLY A 340 44.16 -32.93 -26.68
C GLY A 340 43.91 -31.56 -27.36
N THR A 341 42.86 -30.87 -26.96
CA THR A 341 42.42 -29.54 -27.43
C THR A 341 42.03 -28.69 -26.23
N ASP A 342 42.07 -27.38 -26.40
CA ASP A 342 41.64 -26.43 -25.37
C ASP A 342 40.11 -26.48 -25.22
N VAL A 343 39.64 -26.51 -23.97
CA VAL A 343 38.21 -26.59 -23.64
C VAL A 343 37.85 -25.58 -22.56
N THR A 344 36.57 -25.22 -22.47
CA THR A 344 36.07 -24.36 -21.39
C THR A 344 35.39 -25.20 -20.33
N VAL A 345 35.85 -25.11 -19.08
CA VAL A 345 35.23 -25.72 -17.89
C VAL A 345 34.44 -24.65 -17.15
N SER A 346 33.16 -24.87 -16.89
CA SER A 346 32.23 -23.92 -16.24
C SER A 346 31.70 -24.52 -14.94
N ARG A 347 31.90 -23.85 -13.79
CA ARG A 347 31.49 -24.34 -12.45
C ARG A 347 30.86 -23.27 -11.56
N TYR A 348 29.93 -23.70 -10.71
CA TYR A 348 29.51 -22.97 -9.52
C TYR A 348 30.35 -23.37 -8.29
N PHE A 349 30.44 -22.48 -7.30
CA PHE A 349 31.22 -22.69 -6.08
C PHE A 349 30.36 -22.57 -4.81
N ASP A 350 30.39 -23.65 -4.03
CA ASP A 350 29.84 -23.85 -2.68
C ASP A 350 30.31 -22.86 -1.63
N THR A 351 31.62 -22.70 -1.65
CA THR A 351 32.43 -22.08 -0.62
C THR A 351 32.97 -20.76 -1.16
N PRO A 352 33.11 -19.73 -0.31
CA PRO A 352 32.78 -19.74 1.12
C PRO A 352 31.28 -19.63 1.48
N ARG A 353 30.41 -19.12 0.57
CA ARG A 353 28.95 -18.97 0.77
C ARG A 353 28.23 -18.56 -0.54
N PRO A 354 26.89 -18.59 -0.61
CA PRO A 354 26.13 -18.00 -1.72
C PRO A 354 26.26 -16.48 -1.83
N LEU A 355 25.88 -15.93 -2.99
CA LEU A 355 25.71 -14.49 -3.19
C LEU A 355 24.42 -14.03 -2.49
N GLU A 356 24.47 -12.87 -1.85
CA GLU A 356 23.37 -12.33 -1.05
C GLU A 356 23.28 -10.81 -1.20
N ARG A 357 22.08 -10.29 -0.98
CA ARG A 357 21.83 -8.86 -0.81
C ARG A 357 21.10 -8.65 0.50
N GLU A 358 21.65 -7.77 1.33
CA GLU A 358 21.06 -7.33 2.58
C GLU A 358 20.69 -5.86 2.43
N SER A 359 19.50 -5.48 2.88
CA SER A 359 19.06 -4.09 2.95
C SER A 359 18.42 -3.82 4.30
N GLU A 360 18.83 -2.74 4.94
CA GLU A 360 18.28 -2.26 6.21
C GLU A 360 17.83 -0.82 6.03
N THR A 361 16.65 -0.48 6.52
CA THR A 361 16.11 0.89 6.44
C THR A 361 15.50 1.30 7.77
N HIS A 362 16.02 2.40 8.31
CA HIS A 362 15.50 3.07 9.50
C HIS A 362 14.71 4.30 9.08
N LEU A 363 13.43 4.33 9.43
CA LEU A 363 12.55 5.46 9.23
C LEU A 363 12.20 6.06 10.59
N PHE A 364 12.54 7.32 10.80
CA PHE A 364 12.03 8.12 11.89
C PHE A 364 11.16 9.24 11.34
N GLN A 365 9.95 9.37 11.85
CA GLN A 365 9.03 10.43 11.45
C GLN A 365 8.35 11.04 12.66
N THR A 366 8.31 12.36 12.74
CA THR A 366 7.56 13.08 13.76
C THR A 366 6.79 14.22 13.14
N GLY A 367 5.63 14.54 13.72
CA GLY A 367 4.74 15.57 13.22
C GLY A 367 3.94 16.20 14.34
N GLY A 368 3.51 17.43 14.10
CA GLY A 368 2.64 18.17 15.00
C GLY A 368 1.61 18.99 14.23
N THR A 369 0.39 19.05 14.75
CA THR A 369 -0.68 19.89 14.22
C THR A 369 -1.24 20.77 15.33
N LEU A 370 -1.39 22.06 15.04
CA LEU A 370 -2.17 22.99 15.84
C LEU A 370 -3.39 23.40 15.01
N ASN A 371 -4.58 23.15 15.54
CA ASN A 371 -5.84 23.66 15.01
C ASN A 371 -6.36 24.74 15.95
N HIS A 372 -6.65 25.92 15.43
CA HIS A 372 -7.17 27.05 16.18
C HIS A 372 -8.31 27.75 15.42
N LEU A 373 -9.40 28.08 16.11
CA LEU A 373 -10.51 28.84 15.53
C LEU A 373 -10.39 30.33 15.91
N ILE A 374 -10.27 31.20 14.90
CA ILE A 374 -10.18 32.66 15.03
C ILE A 374 -11.44 33.26 14.41
N GLY A 375 -12.45 33.57 15.24
CA GLY A 375 -13.76 33.99 14.75
C GLY A 375 -14.39 32.88 13.88
N GLY A 376 -14.77 33.20 12.64
CA GLY A 376 -15.25 32.23 11.64
C GLY A 376 -14.15 31.54 10.82
N TRP A 377 -12.88 31.83 11.09
CA TRP A 377 -11.74 31.29 10.34
C TRP A 377 -11.03 30.18 11.12
N ARG A 378 -10.78 29.06 10.46
CA ARG A 378 -9.97 27.94 10.95
C ARG A 378 -8.53 28.15 10.53
N TRP A 379 -7.64 28.26 11.50
CA TRP A 379 -6.20 28.30 11.29
C TRP A 379 -5.59 26.97 11.72
N THR A 380 -4.94 26.30 10.77
CA THR A 380 -4.23 25.04 11.00
C THR A 380 -2.75 25.22 10.66
N VAL A 381 -1.87 24.87 11.59
CA VAL A 381 -0.42 24.81 11.37
C VAL A 381 0.03 23.37 11.55
N THR A 382 0.74 22.85 10.55
CA THR A 382 1.35 21.51 10.59
C THR A 382 2.85 21.63 10.41
N GLY A 383 3.62 20.91 11.22
CA GLY A 383 5.06 20.76 11.06
C GLY A 383 5.43 19.28 11.08
N ASN A 384 6.25 18.83 10.14
CA ASN A 384 6.69 17.44 10.03
C ASN A 384 8.20 17.36 9.80
N TYR A 385 8.80 16.31 10.34
CA TYR A 385 10.18 15.92 10.08
C TYR A 385 10.24 14.43 9.80
N SER A 386 10.93 14.03 8.74
CA SER A 386 11.23 12.64 8.43
C SER A 386 12.70 12.45 8.15
N ARG A 387 13.26 11.36 8.67
CA ARG A 387 14.62 10.88 8.39
C ARG A 387 14.53 9.42 7.95
N THR A 388 15.00 9.14 6.75
CA THR A 388 15.07 7.79 6.18
C THR A 388 16.53 7.47 5.90
N ASP A 389 17.05 6.47 6.58
CA ASP A 389 18.43 6.00 6.47
C ASP A 389 18.39 4.58 5.92
N SER A 390 18.97 4.37 4.74
CA SER A 390 18.94 3.11 4.02
C SER A 390 20.35 2.66 3.70
N GLU A 391 20.67 1.42 4.06
CA GLU A 391 21.95 0.78 3.74
C GLU A 391 21.67 -0.50 2.96
N THR A 392 22.33 -0.66 1.82
CA THR A 392 22.30 -1.88 1.01
C THR A 392 23.70 -2.42 0.87
N ARG A 393 23.84 -3.72 1.16
CA ARG A 393 25.07 -4.48 0.99
C ARG A 393 24.82 -5.59 -0.01
N THR A 394 25.56 -5.57 -1.11
CA THR A 394 25.49 -6.62 -2.14
C THR A 394 26.82 -7.37 -2.18
N THR A 395 26.80 -8.67 -1.95
CA THR A 395 28.02 -9.45 -2.10
C THR A 395 28.41 -9.54 -3.56
N ARG A 396 29.71 -9.48 -3.80
CA ARG A 396 30.28 -9.60 -5.14
C ARG A 396 30.67 -11.04 -5.42
N ASN A 397 30.83 -11.34 -6.70
CA ASN A 397 31.44 -12.59 -7.12
C ASN A 397 32.86 -12.72 -6.54
N VAL A 398 33.34 -13.95 -6.46
CA VAL A 398 34.64 -14.31 -5.92
C VAL A 398 35.76 -13.87 -6.86
N ASP A 399 36.96 -13.60 -6.33
CA ASP A 399 38.14 -13.42 -7.18
C ASP A 399 38.63 -14.76 -7.74
N PHE A 400 38.42 -14.96 -9.05
CA PHE A 400 38.89 -16.15 -9.77
C PHE A 400 40.21 -15.93 -10.51
N ALA A 401 40.86 -14.77 -10.43
CA ALA A 401 42.05 -14.47 -11.23
C ALA A 401 43.19 -15.45 -10.95
N GLY A 402 43.48 -15.72 -9.68
CA GLY A 402 44.48 -16.71 -9.27
C GLY A 402 44.12 -18.13 -9.72
N LEU A 403 42.87 -18.54 -9.55
CA LEU A 403 42.40 -19.86 -9.94
C LEU A 403 42.45 -20.06 -11.47
N ARG A 404 42.07 -19.04 -12.25
CA ARG A 404 42.19 -19.04 -13.71
C ARG A 404 43.65 -19.20 -14.15
N ALA A 405 44.56 -18.42 -13.57
CA ALA A 405 45.98 -18.51 -13.87
C ALA A 405 46.55 -19.90 -13.54
N ALA A 406 46.12 -20.51 -12.42
CA ALA A 406 46.57 -21.84 -12.01
C ALA A 406 46.04 -22.96 -12.93
N VAL A 407 44.80 -22.87 -13.40
CA VAL A 407 44.26 -23.82 -14.40
C VAL A 407 44.99 -23.69 -15.73
N LEU A 408 45.21 -22.46 -16.21
CA LEU A 408 45.96 -22.18 -17.43
C LEU A 408 47.42 -22.67 -17.35
N ALA A 409 48.05 -22.54 -16.19
CA ALA A 409 49.42 -23.01 -15.96
C ALA A 409 49.51 -24.53 -15.71
N GLY A 410 48.37 -25.23 -15.60
CA GLY A 410 48.32 -26.67 -15.28
C GLY A 410 48.76 -27.00 -13.85
N THR A 411 48.71 -26.04 -12.92
CA THR A 411 49.05 -26.25 -11.50
C THR A 411 47.84 -26.52 -10.62
N ALA A 412 46.63 -26.18 -11.07
CA ALA A 412 45.38 -26.51 -10.41
C ALA A 412 44.53 -27.44 -11.27
N ASN A 413 44.00 -28.50 -10.65
CA ASN A 413 43.11 -29.44 -11.30
C ASN A 413 41.64 -28.96 -11.21
N PRO A 414 40.99 -28.59 -12.32
CA PRO A 414 39.61 -28.08 -12.31
C PRO A 414 38.55 -29.13 -11.95
N PHE A 415 38.92 -30.41 -11.91
CA PHE A 415 38.03 -31.53 -11.58
C PHE A 415 38.21 -32.06 -10.16
N ALA A 416 39.18 -31.53 -9.41
CA ALA A 416 39.38 -31.93 -8.02
C ALA A 416 38.19 -31.50 -7.14
N ALA A 417 37.94 -32.26 -6.07
CA ALA A 417 36.84 -32.00 -5.15
C ALA A 417 37.06 -30.73 -4.30
N ASP A 418 38.32 -30.37 -4.08
CA ASP A 418 38.77 -29.18 -3.36
C ASP A 418 39.01 -27.96 -4.27
N PHE A 419 38.74 -28.08 -5.57
CA PHE A 419 38.90 -27.00 -6.53
C PHE A 419 38.01 -25.81 -6.15
N GLY A 420 38.65 -24.72 -5.71
CA GLY A 420 37.96 -23.50 -5.25
C GLY A 420 37.83 -23.36 -3.74
N ASN A 421 38.39 -24.26 -2.92
CA ASN A 421 38.34 -24.12 -1.45
C ASN A 421 39.08 -22.89 -0.91
N ASP A 422 40.11 -22.41 -1.62
CA ASP A 422 40.91 -21.23 -1.23
C ASP A 422 40.34 -19.90 -1.77
N LEU A 423 39.12 -19.93 -2.31
CA LEU A 423 38.47 -18.76 -2.87
C LEU A 423 38.13 -17.73 -1.78
N VAL A 424 38.48 -16.47 -2.04
CA VAL A 424 38.22 -15.35 -1.13
C VAL A 424 37.19 -14.40 -1.77
N PHE A 425 36.21 -13.97 -0.98
CA PHE A 425 35.24 -12.97 -1.43
C PHE A 425 35.92 -11.62 -1.66
N LEU A 426 35.54 -10.98 -2.77
CA LEU A 426 35.79 -9.56 -2.95
C LEU A 426 35.00 -8.76 -1.90
N ALA A 427 35.54 -7.60 -1.52
CA ALA A 427 34.81 -6.66 -0.68
C ALA A 427 33.43 -6.38 -1.30
N PRO A 428 32.34 -6.40 -0.48
CA PRO A 428 30.98 -6.20 -0.97
C PRO A 428 30.82 -4.78 -1.53
N ASP A 429 29.85 -4.62 -2.42
CA ASP A 429 29.40 -3.30 -2.84
C ASP A 429 28.45 -2.75 -1.75
N LEU A 430 28.72 -1.53 -1.29
CA LEU A 430 27.93 -0.82 -0.29
C LEU A 430 27.26 0.39 -0.94
N ALA A 431 26.01 0.60 -0.62
CA ALA A 431 25.26 1.79 -0.99
C ALA A 431 24.49 2.30 0.22
N SER A 432 24.68 3.56 0.58
CA SER A 432 23.95 4.22 1.67
C SER A 432 23.22 5.45 1.15
N SER A 433 22.06 5.73 1.73
CA SER A 433 21.29 6.93 1.45
C SER A 433 20.61 7.43 2.71
N LEU A 434 20.83 8.71 3.01
CA LEU A 434 20.17 9.46 4.06
C LEU A 434 19.29 10.55 3.44
N VAL A 435 17.98 10.36 3.50
CA VAL A 435 16.98 11.34 3.08
C VAL A 435 16.39 12.00 4.32
N GLN A 436 16.37 13.33 4.33
CA GLN A 436 15.72 14.12 5.36
C GLN A 436 14.75 15.11 4.73
N ASN A 437 13.55 15.19 5.30
CA ASN A 437 12.54 16.15 4.87
C ASN A 437 12.02 16.92 6.09
N ILE A 438 11.92 18.23 5.93
CA ILE A 438 11.29 19.13 6.90
C ILE A 438 10.17 19.84 6.16
N ASP A 439 8.94 19.72 6.63
CA ASP A 439 7.77 20.38 6.04
C ASP A 439 7.07 21.22 7.09
N THR A 440 6.73 22.46 6.74
CA THR A 440 5.89 23.33 7.56
C THR A 440 4.80 23.91 6.67
N ARG A 441 3.55 23.86 7.11
CA ARG A 441 2.41 24.41 6.36
C ARG A 441 1.46 25.11 7.32
N SER A 442 1.07 26.33 6.94
CA SER A 442 0.02 27.11 7.58
C SER A 442 -1.16 27.19 6.61
N THR A 443 -2.38 26.94 7.09
CA THR A 443 -3.61 26.99 6.30
C THR A 443 -4.66 27.76 7.07
N ILE A 444 -5.29 28.74 6.43
CA ILE A 444 -6.34 29.58 6.98
C ILE A 444 -7.56 29.44 6.07
N ALA A 445 -8.66 28.91 6.59
CA ALA A 445 -9.89 28.63 5.84
C ALA A 445 -11.10 29.25 6.55
N GLY A 446 -12.01 29.87 5.81
CA GLY A 446 -13.20 30.49 6.39
C GLY A 446 -14.13 31.09 5.34
N SER A 447 -15.17 31.78 5.82
CA SER A 447 -16.15 32.46 4.97
C SER A 447 -15.93 33.97 5.02
N PRO A 448 -15.39 34.61 3.95
CA PRO A 448 -15.25 36.06 3.90
C PRO A 448 -16.60 36.81 3.77
N PHE A 449 -17.63 36.19 3.17
CA PHE A 449 -18.96 36.80 2.98
C PHE A 449 -20.04 35.75 2.69
N THR A 450 -21.30 36.10 2.98
CA THR A 450 -22.47 35.27 2.71
C THR A 450 -23.19 35.76 1.45
N LEU A 451 -23.46 34.86 0.51
CA LEU A 451 -24.30 35.10 -0.66
C LEU A 451 -25.74 34.61 -0.37
N PRO A 452 -26.76 35.08 -1.11
CA PRO A 452 -28.13 34.57 -0.97
C PRO A 452 -28.24 33.04 -1.16
N ALA A 453 -27.29 32.44 -1.89
CA ALA A 453 -27.22 31.01 -2.15
C ALA A 453 -26.40 30.21 -1.12
N GLY A 454 -25.73 30.87 -0.16
CA GLY A 454 -24.86 30.24 0.84
C GLY A 454 -23.58 31.01 1.10
N GLU A 455 -22.76 30.53 2.02
CA GLU A 455 -21.46 31.13 2.34
C GLU A 455 -20.42 30.91 1.24
N ALA A 456 -19.72 31.98 0.84
CA ALA A 456 -18.53 31.86 -0.01
C ALA A 456 -17.36 31.36 0.85
N GLN A 457 -16.67 30.30 0.43
CA GLN A 457 -15.56 29.76 1.20
C GLN A 457 -14.23 30.10 0.55
N MET A 458 -13.23 30.42 1.37
CA MET A 458 -11.89 30.74 0.92
C MET A 458 -10.84 30.12 1.82
N THR A 459 -9.84 29.50 1.20
CA THR A 459 -8.72 28.88 1.89
C THR A 459 -7.38 29.36 1.34
N PHE A 460 -6.55 29.89 2.23
CA PHE A 460 -5.17 30.29 1.96
C PHE A 460 -4.24 29.28 2.61
N ALA A 461 -3.24 28.80 1.87
CA ALA A 461 -2.18 27.98 2.44
C ALA A 461 -0.80 28.48 2.01
N SER A 462 0.13 28.42 2.95
CA SER A 462 1.54 28.75 2.76
C SER A 462 2.38 27.66 3.38
N GLY A 463 3.43 27.23 2.70
CA GLY A 463 4.32 26.19 3.20
C GLY A 463 5.78 26.39 2.82
N PHE A 464 6.63 25.75 3.61
CA PHE A 464 8.06 25.66 3.42
C PHE A 464 8.48 24.20 3.57
N THR A 465 9.20 23.69 2.58
CA THR A 465 9.75 22.34 2.58
C THR A 465 11.25 22.40 2.34
N ARG A 466 12.02 21.65 3.12
CA ARG A 466 13.46 21.44 2.93
C ARG A 466 13.76 19.96 2.79
N GLN A 467 14.23 19.58 1.61
CA GLN A 467 14.65 18.23 1.28
C GLN A 467 16.17 18.15 1.23
N MET A 468 16.72 17.08 1.80
CA MET A 468 18.15 16.82 1.85
C MET A 468 18.38 15.35 1.55
N LEU A 469 19.31 15.07 0.64
CA LEU A 469 19.76 13.75 0.30
C LEU A 469 21.27 13.73 0.41
N ASP A 470 21.80 12.80 1.19
CA ASP A 470 23.20 12.42 1.18
C ASP A 470 23.25 10.94 0.79
N SER A 471 24.03 10.58 -0.22
CA SER A 471 24.18 9.19 -0.62
C SER A 471 25.60 8.88 -1.01
N ASP A 472 26.04 7.69 -0.66
CA ASP A 472 27.39 7.21 -0.90
C ASP A 472 27.33 5.81 -1.49
N THR A 473 28.23 5.50 -2.42
CA THR A 473 28.47 4.12 -2.85
C THR A 473 29.95 3.80 -2.78
N TYR A 474 30.26 2.62 -2.25
CA TYR A 474 31.58 2.02 -2.32
C TYR A 474 31.53 0.81 -3.24
N ARG A 475 32.29 0.85 -4.33
CA ARG A 475 32.35 -0.23 -5.32
C ARG A 475 33.75 -0.36 -5.89
N GLN A 476 34.30 -1.57 -5.87
CA GLN A 476 35.63 -1.85 -6.45
C GLN A 476 36.75 -0.90 -5.96
N GLY A 477 36.67 -0.42 -4.70
CA GLY A 477 37.64 0.53 -4.15
C GLY A 477 37.39 1.99 -4.55
N VAL A 478 36.35 2.27 -5.33
CA VAL A 478 35.90 3.63 -5.71
C VAL A 478 34.75 4.05 -4.81
N VAL A 479 34.84 5.23 -4.22
CA VAL A 479 33.74 5.90 -3.51
C VAL A 479 33.15 6.96 -4.42
N THR A 480 31.83 7.03 -4.52
CA THR A 480 31.13 8.17 -5.11
C THR A 480 30.07 8.67 -4.15
N ASP A 481 30.08 9.96 -3.91
CA ASP A 481 29.12 10.67 -3.06
C ASP A 481 28.23 11.60 -3.90
N VAL A 482 26.98 11.77 -3.45
CA VAL A 482 26.03 12.74 -3.99
C VAL A 482 25.34 13.42 -2.82
N ALA A 483 25.41 14.75 -2.79
CA ALA A 483 24.72 15.57 -1.82
C ALA A 483 23.79 16.56 -2.53
N LEU A 484 22.48 16.41 -2.34
CA LEU A 484 21.46 17.31 -2.89
C LEU A 484 20.70 18.01 -1.76
N ARG A 485 20.35 19.28 -1.99
CA ARG A 485 19.56 20.10 -1.06
C ARG A 485 18.55 20.90 -1.88
N ARG A 486 17.28 20.86 -1.49
CA ARG A 486 16.21 21.60 -2.14
C ARG A 486 15.36 22.31 -1.10
N ASN A 487 15.17 23.62 -1.30
CA ASN A 487 14.18 24.40 -0.55
C ASN A 487 13.01 24.70 -1.47
N ILE A 488 11.80 24.58 -0.93
CA ILE A 488 10.55 24.80 -1.64
C ILE A 488 9.71 25.76 -0.80
N ILE A 489 9.29 26.87 -1.40
CA ILE A 489 8.30 27.77 -0.80
C ILE A 489 7.04 27.65 -1.64
N ASN A 490 5.91 27.31 -1.03
CA ASN A 490 4.65 27.18 -1.73
C ASN A 490 3.54 28.06 -1.14
N HIS A 491 2.70 28.57 -2.04
CA HIS A 491 1.53 29.37 -1.70
C HIS A 491 0.36 28.88 -2.55
N SER A 492 -0.82 28.75 -1.96
CA SER A 492 -2.03 28.40 -2.69
C SER A 492 -3.25 29.12 -2.14
N VAL A 493 -4.19 29.40 -3.03
CA VAL A 493 -5.48 30.01 -2.74
C VAL A 493 -6.54 29.16 -3.40
N ASN A 494 -7.59 28.86 -2.63
CA ASN A 494 -8.74 28.08 -3.07
C ASN A 494 -9.99 28.87 -2.72
N ALA A 495 -10.98 28.88 -3.60
CA ALA A 495 -12.26 29.54 -3.37
C ALA A 495 -13.41 28.69 -3.90
N GLU A 496 -14.53 28.73 -3.20
CA GLU A 496 -15.79 28.11 -3.59
C GLU A 496 -16.93 29.12 -3.43
N LEU A 497 -17.76 29.24 -4.47
CA LEU A 497 -18.85 30.21 -4.55
C LEU A 497 -20.15 29.48 -4.90
N PRO A 498 -21.13 29.41 -3.98
CA PRO A 498 -22.47 28.96 -4.31
C PRO A 498 -23.18 30.03 -5.16
N LEU A 499 -23.68 29.63 -6.33
CA LEU A 499 -24.34 30.53 -7.28
C LEU A 499 -25.87 30.55 -7.11
N THR A 500 -26.48 29.38 -6.90
CA THR A 500 -27.93 29.23 -6.70
C THR A 500 -28.25 28.26 -5.57
N GLY A 501 -29.30 28.56 -4.78
CA GLY A 501 -29.86 27.68 -3.76
C GLY A 501 -31.27 27.23 -4.10
N ARG A 502 -31.75 26.11 -3.55
CA ARG A 502 -33.10 25.58 -3.84
C ARG A 502 -34.23 26.44 -3.29
N ASP A 503 -33.95 27.25 -2.27
CA ASP A 503 -35.00 27.95 -1.54
C ASP A 503 -35.36 29.31 -2.16
N PHE A 504 -34.59 29.81 -3.13
CA PHE A 504 -34.74 31.16 -3.67
C PHE A 504 -34.36 31.30 -5.15
N GLY A 505 -35.01 32.24 -5.86
CA GLY A 505 -34.65 32.65 -7.23
C GLY A 505 -34.75 31.54 -8.30
N LEU A 506 -33.86 31.61 -9.31
CA LEU A 506 -33.78 30.64 -10.41
C LEU A 506 -33.48 29.20 -9.94
N GLY A 507 -32.88 29.03 -8.77
CA GLY A 507 -32.49 27.72 -8.22
C GLY A 507 -33.66 26.79 -7.90
N ARG A 508 -34.90 27.32 -7.78
CA ARG A 508 -36.12 26.52 -7.71
C ARG A 508 -36.43 25.75 -8.99
N ILE A 509 -35.95 26.25 -10.14
CA ILE A 509 -36.20 25.69 -11.48
C ILE A 509 -34.98 24.90 -11.96
N ILE A 510 -33.77 25.44 -11.78
CA ILE A 510 -32.55 24.86 -12.36
C ILE A 510 -31.67 24.10 -11.33
N GLY A 511 -32.09 24.05 -10.06
CA GLY A 511 -31.35 23.41 -8.98
C GLY A 511 -30.18 24.23 -8.43
N GLU A 512 -29.29 23.57 -7.71
CA GLU A 512 -28.10 24.20 -7.10
C GLU A 512 -26.93 24.21 -8.06
N TRP A 513 -26.27 25.35 -8.15
CA TRP A 513 -25.03 25.52 -8.90
C TRP A 513 -23.95 26.07 -7.98
N ALA A 514 -22.76 25.49 -8.06
CA ALA A 514 -21.59 25.99 -7.35
C ALA A 514 -20.37 25.96 -8.27
N ILE A 515 -19.49 26.94 -8.11
CA ILE A 515 -18.20 26.99 -8.80
C ILE A 515 -17.10 26.95 -7.76
N ASN A 516 -16.00 26.29 -8.11
CA ASN A 516 -14.78 26.32 -7.33
C ASN A 516 -13.57 26.60 -8.23
N GLY A 517 -12.51 27.11 -7.60
CA GLY A 517 -11.24 27.33 -8.27
C GLY A 517 -10.08 27.35 -7.29
N ASN A 518 -8.92 26.91 -7.78
CA ASN A 518 -7.67 26.96 -7.04
C ASN A 518 -6.53 27.46 -7.91
N ILE A 519 -5.58 28.15 -7.28
CA ILE A 519 -4.31 28.55 -7.89
C ILE A 519 -3.19 28.40 -6.85
N GLY A 520 -2.06 27.88 -7.28
CA GLY A 520 -0.90 27.63 -6.44
C GLY A 520 0.41 27.89 -7.17
N PHE A 521 1.41 28.31 -6.41
CA PHE A 521 2.77 28.52 -6.90
C PHE A 521 3.75 27.86 -5.93
N SER A 522 4.73 27.15 -6.47
CA SER A 522 5.83 26.57 -5.70
C SER A 522 7.15 27.03 -6.29
N ASP A 523 7.98 27.73 -5.53
CA ASP A 523 9.32 28.15 -5.94
C ASP A 523 10.35 27.18 -5.38
N LEU A 524 11.04 26.46 -6.28
CA LEU A 524 12.05 25.46 -5.95
C LEU A 524 13.43 26.04 -6.23
N SER A 525 14.35 25.87 -5.29
CA SER A 525 15.73 26.40 -5.41
C SER A 525 16.52 25.84 -6.61
N ASP A 526 16.13 24.70 -7.17
CA ASP A 526 16.80 24.00 -8.27
C ASP A 526 15.98 23.92 -9.58
N PHE A 527 14.64 23.90 -9.51
CA PHE A 527 13.75 23.84 -10.69
C PHE A 527 13.00 25.14 -10.99
N GLY A 528 13.12 26.16 -10.13
CA GLY A 528 12.40 27.42 -10.26
C GLY A 528 10.91 27.32 -9.91
N ARG A 529 10.12 28.26 -10.44
CA ARG A 529 8.70 28.38 -10.10
C ARG A 529 7.83 27.41 -10.92
N LEU A 530 7.11 26.55 -10.21
CA LEU A 530 6.07 25.66 -10.72
C LEU A 530 4.68 26.25 -10.41
N THR A 531 3.72 25.99 -11.29
CA THR A 531 2.34 26.49 -11.15
C THR A 531 1.32 25.35 -11.10
N GLU A 532 0.34 25.51 -10.23
CA GLU A 532 -0.84 24.67 -10.14
C GLU A 532 -2.10 25.53 -10.32
N TYR A 533 -3.08 25.03 -11.05
CA TYR A 533 -4.40 25.64 -11.15
C TYR A 533 -5.48 24.58 -11.33
N GLY A 534 -6.69 24.92 -10.92
CA GLY A 534 -7.86 24.10 -11.17
C GLY A 534 -9.15 24.89 -11.09
N ALA A 535 -10.17 24.37 -11.76
CA ALA A 535 -11.52 24.94 -11.76
C ALA A 535 -12.55 23.82 -11.83
N GLY A 536 -13.65 24.00 -11.11
CA GLY A 536 -14.73 23.03 -11.03
C GLY A 536 -16.11 23.67 -11.05
N LEU A 537 -17.07 22.92 -11.61
CA LEU A 537 -18.48 23.26 -11.71
C LEU A 537 -19.30 22.12 -11.15
N ARG A 538 -20.27 22.45 -10.28
CA ARG A 538 -21.24 21.51 -9.73
C ARG A 538 -22.65 21.94 -10.09
N TRP A 539 -23.46 20.94 -10.44
CA TRP A 539 -24.88 21.10 -10.68
C TRP A 539 -25.68 20.00 -9.97
N SER A 540 -26.58 20.38 -9.06
CA SER A 540 -27.49 19.46 -8.37
C SER A 540 -28.95 19.81 -8.69
N PRO A 541 -29.50 19.29 -9.82
CA PRO A 541 -30.89 19.55 -10.20
C PRO A 541 -31.91 18.98 -9.20
N ALA A 542 -31.56 17.90 -8.49
CA ALA A 542 -32.41 17.26 -7.48
C ALA A 542 -31.58 16.78 -6.28
N LYS A 543 -32.20 16.62 -5.10
CA LYS A 543 -31.49 16.23 -3.84
C LYS A 543 -30.71 14.92 -3.97
N ASN A 544 -31.11 14.07 -4.91
CA ASN A 544 -30.53 12.77 -5.17
C ASN A 544 -29.73 12.68 -6.48
N LEU A 545 -29.50 13.79 -7.19
CA LEU A 545 -28.77 13.79 -8.46
C LEU A 545 -27.79 14.96 -8.50
N THR A 546 -26.52 14.65 -8.73
CA THR A 546 -25.44 15.65 -8.78
C THR A 546 -24.50 15.36 -9.94
N PHE A 547 -24.20 16.39 -10.72
CA PHE A 547 -23.19 16.41 -11.77
C PHE A 547 -22.03 17.32 -11.36
N GLN A 548 -20.81 16.92 -11.70
CA GLN A 548 -19.61 17.69 -11.47
C GLN A 548 -18.70 17.62 -12.69
N ALA A 549 -18.02 18.72 -13.00
CA ALA A 549 -16.98 18.80 -14.01
C ALA A 549 -15.79 19.56 -13.43
N SER A 550 -14.57 19.02 -13.56
CA SER A 550 -13.36 19.68 -13.09
C SER A 550 -12.22 19.57 -14.09
N ILE A 551 -11.43 20.64 -14.16
CA ILE A 551 -10.19 20.71 -14.92
C ILE A 551 -9.05 21.10 -13.98
N THR A 552 -7.92 20.43 -14.10
CA THR A 552 -6.74 20.68 -13.27
C THR A 552 -5.49 20.67 -14.14
N GLY A 553 -4.55 21.57 -13.86
CA GLY A 553 -3.22 21.58 -14.44
C GLY A 553 -2.16 21.79 -13.38
N ASP A 554 -1.10 20.99 -13.41
CA ASP A 554 0.02 21.10 -12.48
C ASP A 554 1.38 20.82 -13.14
N GLU A 555 2.42 21.43 -12.58
CA GLU A 555 3.82 21.19 -12.93
C GLU A 555 4.53 20.60 -11.71
N ASN A 556 5.29 19.51 -11.90
CA ASN A 556 5.97 18.81 -10.80
C ASN A 556 7.45 18.62 -11.13
N ALA A 557 8.33 18.88 -10.16
CA ALA A 557 9.75 18.54 -10.29
C ALA A 557 10.01 17.07 -9.90
N PRO A 558 11.01 16.40 -10.50
CA PRO A 558 11.46 15.09 -10.06
C PRO A 558 11.85 15.09 -8.58
N GLY A 559 11.59 13.99 -7.88
CA GLY A 559 11.95 13.82 -6.48
C GLY A 559 13.46 13.82 -6.27
N ILE A 560 13.94 14.29 -5.10
CA ILE A 560 15.39 14.38 -4.82
C ILE A 560 16.09 13.02 -4.93
N GLY A 561 15.44 11.93 -4.52
CA GLY A 561 15.94 10.57 -4.66
C GLY A 561 15.97 10.09 -6.12
N GLN A 562 15.00 10.49 -6.96
CA GLN A 562 15.04 10.19 -8.39
C GLN A 562 16.24 10.85 -9.08
N LEU A 563 16.76 11.95 -8.53
CA LEU A 563 17.92 12.66 -9.06
C LEU A 563 19.25 12.10 -8.54
N GLY A 564 19.31 11.77 -7.26
CA GLY A 564 20.58 11.52 -6.57
C GLY A 564 20.72 10.20 -5.81
N ASN A 565 19.76 9.27 -5.89
CA ASN A 565 19.90 7.98 -5.21
C ASN A 565 21.21 7.27 -5.62
N PRO A 566 21.84 6.51 -4.71
CA PRO A 566 23.10 5.84 -4.97
C PRO A 566 22.98 4.84 -6.14
N LEU A 567 24.05 4.69 -6.92
CA LEU A 567 24.10 3.71 -8.00
C LEU A 567 24.25 2.29 -7.44
N LEU A 568 23.24 1.46 -7.66
CA LEU A 568 23.19 0.05 -7.26
C LEU A 568 23.41 -0.84 -8.48
N VAL A 569 24.30 -1.84 -8.36
CA VAL A 569 24.54 -2.85 -9.39
C VAL A 569 24.18 -4.21 -8.85
N THR A 570 23.10 -4.80 -9.37
CA THR A 570 22.60 -6.10 -8.95
C THR A 570 22.94 -7.14 -10.01
N PRO A 571 23.83 -8.10 -9.73
CA PRO A 571 24.12 -9.20 -10.65
C PRO A 571 23.02 -10.28 -10.61
N ASN A 572 23.04 -11.17 -11.61
CA ASN A 572 22.23 -12.40 -11.68
C ASN A 572 20.72 -12.18 -11.57
N VAL A 573 20.22 -11.07 -12.13
CA VAL A 573 18.78 -10.80 -12.22
C VAL A 573 18.22 -11.56 -13.42
N ALA A 574 17.24 -12.44 -13.18
CA ALA A 574 16.54 -13.13 -14.26
C ALA A 574 15.77 -12.11 -15.10
N THR A 575 16.03 -12.05 -16.41
CA THR A 575 15.35 -11.12 -17.31
C THR A 575 15.01 -11.85 -18.61
N PHE A 576 13.76 -11.69 -19.08
CA PHE A 576 13.34 -12.14 -20.40
C PHE A 576 13.63 -11.06 -21.44
N ASP A 577 14.32 -11.43 -22.50
CA ASP A 577 14.67 -10.54 -23.61
C ASP A 577 13.70 -10.73 -24.78
N PHE A 578 12.84 -9.74 -25.02
CA PHE A 578 11.82 -9.77 -26.07
C PHE A 578 12.41 -9.76 -27.48
N ALA A 579 13.64 -9.28 -27.67
CA ALA A 579 14.29 -9.26 -28.97
C ALA A 579 14.75 -10.66 -29.40
N THR A 580 15.19 -11.49 -28.45
CA THR A 580 15.76 -12.83 -28.72
C THR A 580 14.85 -13.98 -28.30
N GLY A 581 13.81 -13.72 -27.50
CA GLY A 581 12.93 -14.73 -26.93
C GLY A 581 13.59 -15.58 -25.84
N GLN A 582 14.75 -15.18 -25.33
CA GLN A 582 15.52 -15.93 -24.34
C GLN A 582 15.47 -15.28 -22.96
N SER A 583 15.51 -16.11 -21.91
CA SER A 583 15.72 -15.66 -20.53
C SER A 583 17.19 -15.80 -20.16
N SER A 584 17.81 -14.72 -19.69
CA SER A 584 19.20 -14.71 -19.22
C SER A 584 19.34 -14.03 -17.86
N PHE A 585 20.42 -14.37 -17.17
CA PHE A 585 20.83 -13.68 -15.96
C PHE A 585 21.72 -12.51 -16.32
N ILE A 586 21.27 -11.30 -16.00
CA ILE A 586 21.94 -10.07 -16.39
C ILE A 586 22.34 -9.24 -15.18
N THR A 587 23.17 -8.24 -15.43
CA THR A 587 23.48 -7.20 -14.43
C THR A 587 22.54 -6.02 -14.61
N VAL A 588 21.79 -5.66 -13.56
CA VAL A 588 20.89 -4.50 -13.57
C VAL A 588 21.52 -3.34 -12.79
N LEU A 589 21.54 -2.16 -13.40
CA LEU A 589 21.95 -0.91 -12.76
C LEU A 589 20.70 -0.10 -12.40
N SER A 590 20.65 0.42 -11.17
CA SER A 590 19.56 1.29 -10.68
C SER A 590 20.14 2.43 -9.83
N GLY A 591 19.35 3.46 -9.54
CA GLY A 591 19.81 4.66 -8.81
C GLY A 591 19.19 5.95 -9.33
N GLY A 592 19.76 7.09 -8.96
CA GLY A 592 19.32 8.42 -9.39
C GLY A 592 19.76 8.80 -10.81
N ASN A 593 18.95 9.62 -11.48
CA ASN A 593 19.24 10.23 -12.76
C ASN A 593 19.16 11.76 -12.65
N PRO A 594 20.29 12.49 -12.64
CA PRO A 594 20.30 13.95 -12.49
C PRO A 594 19.80 14.68 -13.73
N ALA A 595 19.61 14.00 -14.87
CA ALA A 595 19.15 14.60 -16.12
C ALA A 595 17.62 14.70 -16.24
N LEU A 596 16.87 14.35 -15.18
CA LEU A 596 15.41 14.41 -15.21
C LEU A 596 14.90 15.85 -15.24
N VAL A 597 13.85 16.08 -16.01
CA VAL A 597 13.18 17.38 -16.14
C VAL A 597 11.79 17.36 -15.47
N GLY A 598 11.23 18.56 -15.23
CA GLY A 598 9.89 18.70 -14.66
C GLY A 598 8.77 18.20 -15.57
N GLU A 599 7.80 17.52 -14.97
CA GLU A 599 6.58 17.03 -15.61
C GLU A 599 5.53 18.15 -15.68
N LYS A 600 4.71 18.14 -16.73
CA LYS A 600 3.48 18.95 -16.82
C LYS A 600 2.28 18.06 -17.06
N ARG A 601 1.24 18.20 -16.24
CA ARG A 601 0.03 17.37 -16.32
C ARG A 601 -1.23 18.22 -16.50
N ARG A 602 -2.19 17.69 -17.25
CA ARG A 602 -3.54 18.24 -17.40
C ARG A 602 -4.58 17.15 -17.31
N ASP A 603 -5.57 17.37 -16.45
CA ASP A 603 -6.63 16.42 -16.14
C ASP A 603 -8.02 17.05 -16.38
N LEU A 604 -8.95 16.24 -16.90
CA LEU A 604 -10.38 16.52 -16.99
C LEU A 604 -11.15 15.37 -16.33
N ILE A 605 -12.03 15.70 -15.41
CA ILE A 605 -12.90 14.73 -14.71
C ILE A 605 -14.34 15.18 -14.84
N LEU A 606 -15.22 14.26 -15.24
CA LEU A 606 -16.67 14.45 -15.26
C LEU A 606 -17.31 13.38 -14.38
N ASN A 607 -18.14 13.78 -13.42
CA ASN A 607 -18.80 12.87 -12.47
C ASN A 607 -20.33 13.06 -12.48
N ALA A 608 -21.06 11.96 -12.34
CA ALA A 608 -22.49 11.92 -12.10
C ALA A 608 -22.78 10.96 -10.94
N ASN A 609 -23.53 11.42 -9.94
CA ASN A 609 -23.93 10.64 -8.77
C ASN A 609 -25.45 10.66 -8.64
N TRP A 610 -26.05 9.49 -8.43
CA TRP A 610 -27.50 9.32 -8.31
C TRP A 610 -27.90 8.39 -7.16
N ASN A 611 -28.74 8.87 -6.25
CA ASN A 611 -29.24 8.15 -5.07
C ASN A 611 -30.78 8.02 -5.09
N PRO A 612 -31.34 7.17 -5.95
CA PRO A 612 -32.78 7.02 -6.11
C PRO A 612 -33.50 6.73 -4.78
N THR A 613 -34.63 7.40 -4.55
CA THR A 613 -35.42 7.21 -3.32
C THR A 613 -36.29 5.95 -3.33
N PHE A 614 -36.45 5.30 -4.50
CA PHE A 614 -37.28 4.10 -4.65
C PHE A 614 -36.55 2.79 -4.26
N ILE A 615 -35.21 2.83 -4.13
CA ILE A 615 -34.40 1.75 -3.55
C ILE A 615 -33.69 2.35 -2.33
N LYS A 616 -33.99 1.81 -1.15
CA LYS A 616 -33.35 2.28 0.08
C LYS A 616 -31.84 1.98 0.02
N ASP A 617 -31.03 2.92 0.46
CA ASP A 617 -29.58 2.78 0.63
C ASP A 617 -28.84 2.32 -0.66
N PHE A 618 -29.30 2.80 -1.83
CA PHE A 618 -28.67 2.58 -3.13
C PHE A 618 -27.99 3.86 -3.65
N GLY A 619 -26.81 3.71 -4.25
CA GLY A 619 -26.11 4.77 -4.97
C GLY A 619 -25.53 4.28 -6.27
N LEU A 620 -25.68 5.07 -7.34
CA LEU A 620 -25.05 4.88 -8.64
C LEU A 620 -24.05 6.02 -8.90
N GLN A 621 -22.86 5.67 -9.34
CA GLN A 621 -21.82 6.63 -9.73
C GLN A 621 -21.34 6.32 -11.15
N VAL A 622 -21.13 7.38 -11.93
CA VAL A 622 -20.49 7.35 -13.25
C VAL A 622 -19.45 8.46 -13.34
N SER A 623 -18.27 8.13 -13.83
CA SER A 623 -17.12 9.02 -13.92
C SER A 623 -16.40 8.85 -15.26
N TYR A 624 -15.99 9.95 -15.88
CA TYR A 624 -15.13 9.98 -17.06
C TYR A 624 -13.85 10.73 -16.73
N PHE A 625 -12.71 10.14 -17.08
CA PHE A 625 -11.38 10.67 -16.82
C PHE A 625 -10.62 10.82 -18.12
N ARG A 626 -9.95 11.96 -18.28
CA ARG A 626 -8.96 12.20 -19.34
C ARG A 626 -7.73 12.87 -18.76
N ASN A 627 -6.58 12.25 -18.98
CA ASN A 627 -5.27 12.74 -18.56
C ASN A 627 -4.36 12.94 -19.77
N ASN A 628 -3.54 13.98 -19.72
CA ASN A 628 -2.45 14.22 -20.65
C ASN A 628 -1.25 14.80 -19.87
N SER A 629 -0.22 13.98 -19.72
CA SER A 629 1.06 14.37 -19.10
C SER A 629 2.15 14.48 -20.15
N ARG A 630 3.09 15.40 -19.92
CA ARG A 630 4.30 15.60 -20.72
C ARG A 630 5.53 15.59 -19.83
N ASN A 631 6.65 15.10 -20.35
CA ASN A 631 7.89 14.90 -19.58
C ASN A 631 7.65 14.03 -18.34
N THR A 632 6.76 13.05 -18.42
CA THR A 632 6.36 12.20 -17.30
C THR A 632 7.57 11.49 -16.73
N THR A 633 7.90 11.74 -15.46
CA THR A 633 9.01 11.04 -14.81
C THR A 633 8.54 9.64 -14.42
N ALA A 634 9.18 8.60 -14.94
CA ALA A 634 8.83 7.21 -14.68
C ALA A 634 10.08 6.36 -14.42
N ASN A 635 9.90 5.23 -13.74
CA ASN A 635 10.91 4.18 -13.71
C ASN A 635 11.17 3.67 -15.13
N PHE A 636 12.36 3.12 -15.39
CA PHE A 636 12.64 2.52 -16.67
C PHE A 636 11.64 1.39 -16.96
N PRO A 637 10.93 1.41 -18.11
CA PRO A 637 9.92 0.42 -18.42
C PRO A 637 10.55 -0.95 -18.68
N LEU A 638 9.71 -1.99 -18.75
CA LEU A 638 10.12 -3.30 -19.24
C LEU A 638 10.86 -3.17 -20.58
N LEU A 639 11.97 -3.87 -20.76
CA LEU A 639 12.78 -3.79 -21.98
C LEU A 639 12.10 -4.54 -23.13
N THR A 640 11.12 -3.89 -23.77
CA THR A 640 10.61 -4.33 -25.07
C THR A 640 11.52 -3.80 -26.19
N PRO A 641 11.40 -4.33 -27.41
CA PRO A 641 12.22 -3.89 -28.53
C PRO A 641 12.01 -2.41 -28.89
N GLU A 642 10.79 -1.89 -28.75
CA GLU A 642 10.47 -0.48 -28.93
C GLU A 642 11.16 0.38 -27.86
N ILE A 643 11.21 -0.10 -26.61
CA ILE A 643 11.94 0.55 -25.52
C ILE A 643 13.45 0.55 -25.79
N GLU A 644 14.00 -0.58 -26.23
CA GLU A 644 15.43 -0.70 -26.55
C GLU A 644 15.81 0.27 -27.68
N ALA A 645 15.01 0.32 -28.74
CA ALA A 645 15.19 1.27 -29.85
C ALA A 645 15.12 2.74 -29.39
N ALA A 646 14.27 3.05 -28.41
CA ALA A 646 14.15 4.39 -27.85
C ALA A 646 15.31 4.77 -26.90
N PHE A 647 15.96 3.78 -26.28
CA PHE A 647 17.04 3.95 -25.31
C PHE A 647 18.26 3.05 -25.58
N PRO A 648 18.94 3.17 -26.75
CA PRO A 648 20.01 2.26 -27.14
C PRO A 648 21.23 2.30 -26.18
N GLY A 649 21.45 3.43 -25.51
CA GLY A 649 22.54 3.56 -24.53
C GLY A 649 22.28 2.94 -23.15
N ARG A 650 21.11 2.32 -22.93
CA ARG A 650 20.74 1.68 -21.65
C ARG A 650 20.97 0.17 -21.65
N VAL A 651 21.27 -0.41 -22.81
CA VAL A 651 21.40 -1.86 -22.99
C VAL A 651 22.81 -2.20 -23.45
N THR A 652 23.40 -3.22 -22.84
CA THR A 652 24.65 -3.81 -23.30
C THR A 652 24.39 -5.25 -23.69
N ARG A 653 24.76 -5.62 -24.92
CA ARG A 653 24.71 -6.99 -25.45
C ARG A 653 26.11 -7.50 -25.74
N ASP A 654 26.28 -8.82 -25.75
CA ASP A 654 27.53 -9.47 -26.17
C ASP A 654 27.67 -9.53 -27.71
N ALA A 655 28.77 -10.12 -28.20
CA ALA A 655 29.02 -10.26 -29.63
C ALA A 655 28.01 -11.15 -30.37
N ASN A 656 27.25 -11.98 -29.63
CA ASN A 656 26.22 -12.87 -30.17
C ASN A 656 24.82 -12.27 -30.05
N GLY A 657 24.69 -11.04 -29.53
CA GLY A 657 23.41 -10.37 -29.31
C GLY A 657 22.71 -10.72 -28.00
N GLN A 658 23.33 -11.51 -27.11
CA GLN A 658 22.78 -11.86 -25.80
C GLN A 658 22.83 -10.65 -24.85
N LEU A 659 21.75 -10.43 -24.11
CA LEU A 659 21.65 -9.36 -23.12
C LEU A 659 22.60 -9.59 -21.94
N LEU A 660 23.47 -8.62 -21.64
CA LEU A 660 24.43 -8.66 -20.52
C LEU A 660 24.04 -7.73 -19.36
N SER A 661 23.55 -6.52 -19.67
CA SER A 661 23.17 -5.55 -18.65
C SER A 661 22.11 -4.55 -19.12
N ILE A 662 21.29 -4.08 -18.17
CA ILE A 662 20.33 -2.99 -18.37
C ILE A 662 20.55 -1.89 -17.31
N ASP A 663 20.55 -0.63 -17.75
CA ASP A 663 20.45 0.55 -16.89
C ASP A 663 18.99 0.98 -16.72
N GLN A 664 18.41 0.66 -15.57
CA GLN A 664 17.00 0.88 -15.21
C GLN A 664 16.76 2.19 -14.43
N ARG A 665 17.71 3.13 -14.44
CA ARG A 665 17.50 4.43 -13.78
C ARG A 665 16.30 5.18 -14.38
N PRO A 666 15.58 6.01 -13.59
CA PRO A 666 14.39 6.70 -14.05
C PRO A 666 14.62 7.55 -15.30
N VAL A 667 13.57 7.69 -16.12
CA VAL A 667 13.56 8.46 -17.38
C VAL A 667 12.35 9.39 -17.45
N ASN A 668 12.41 10.39 -18.33
CA ASN A 668 11.23 11.15 -18.73
C ASN A 668 10.66 10.56 -20.02
N PHE A 669 9.35 10.27 -20.04
CA PHE A 669 8.60 10.04 -21.27
C PHE A 669 8.13 11.39 -21.84
N ASP A 670 8.14 11.53 -23.16
CA ASP A 670 7.70 12.77 -23.82
C ASP A 670 6.22 13.07 -23.53
N GLN A 671 5.36 12.05 -23.67
CA GLN A 671 3.93 12.19 -23.44
C GLN A 671 3.28 10.90 -22.92
N GLU A 672 2.30 11.03 -22.04
CA GLU A 672 1.41 9.95 -21.59
C GLU A 672 -0.04 10.43 -21.69
N LYS A 673 -0.92 9.61 -22.27
CA LYS A 673 -2.36 9.91 -22.37
C LYS A 673 -3.17 8.73 -21.83
N SER A 674 -4.20 9.06 -21.07
CA SER A 674 -5.14 8.06 -20.54
C SER A 674 -6.58 8.58 -20.63
N GLN A 675 -7.50 7.74 -21.10
CA GLN A 675 -8.94 7.99 -21.09
C GLN A 675 -9.70 6.77 -20.57
N ARG A 676 -10.65 6.98 -19.66
CA ARG A 676 -11.46 5.88 -19.11
C ARG A 676 -12.81 6.33 -18.60
N ILE A 677 -13.75 5.39 -18.60
CA ILE A 677 -15.05 5.52 -17.95
C ILE A 677 -15.07 4.53 -16.78
N ARG A 678 -15.53 4.99 -15.62
CA ARG A 678 -15.79 4.14 -14.46
C ARG A 678 -17.24 4.31 -14.06
N TRP A 679 -17.96 3.23 -13.86
CA TRP A 679 -19.29 3.26 -13.28
C TRP A 679 -19.43 2.17 -12.23
N GLY A 680 -20.31 2.38 -11.27
CA GLY A 680 -20.56 1.38 -10.24
C GLY A 680 -21.75 1.73 -9.38
N PHE A 681 -22.21 0.73 -8.63
CA PHE A 681 -23.29 0.91 -7.67
C PHE A 681 -22.89 0.37 -6.31
N ASN A 682 -23.53 0.91 -5.28
CA ASN A 682 -23.52 0.38 -3.93
C ASN A 682 -24.96 0.19 -3.46
N VAL A 683 -25.16 -0.84 -2.65
CA VAL A 683 -26.42 -1.14 -2.00
C VAL A 683 -26.14 -1.78 -0.65
N SER A 684 -26.92 -1.42 0.37
CA SER A 684 -26.82 -2.02 1.70
C SER A 684 -28.18 -2.18 2.35
N GLY A 685 -28.24 -2.95 3.44
CA GLY A 685 -29.47 -3.12 4.17
C GLY A 685 -29.32 -3.87 5.49
N GLY A 686 -30.36 -3.78 6.32
CA GLY A 686 -30.50 -4.59 7.53
C GLY A 686 -31.07 -5.99 7.24
N ILE A 687 -30.62 -6.99 7.98
CA ILE A 687 -31.16 -8.35 7.98
C ILE A 687 -32.06 -8.51 9.22
N GLY A 688 -33.35 -8.72 8.99
CA GLY A 688 -34.36 -8.86 10.04
C GLY A 688 -35.02 -7.54 10.44
N SER A 689 -36.14 -7.63 11.17
CA SER A 689 -36.80 -6.46 11.74
C SER A 689 -35.88 -5.86 12.81
N GLN A 690 -35.33 -4.68 12.54
CA GLN A 690 -34.79 -3.84 13.60
C GLN A 690 -35.91 -3.70 14.65
N PRO A 691 -35.64 -3.94 15.95
CA PRO A 691 -36.57 -3.47 16.97
C PRO A 691 -36.75 -1.99 16.65
N GLN A 692 -37.96 -1.59 16.25
CA GLN A 692 -38.31 -0.19 16.21
C GLN A 692 -37.93 0.31 17.59
N GLY A 693 -36.87 1.13 17.64
CA GLY A 693 -36.62 1.94 18.81
C GLY A 693 -37.95 2.58 19.07
N ARG A 694 -38.58 2.19 20.19
CA ARG A 694 -39.76 2.86 20.69
C ARG A 694 -39.28 4.28 20.85
N GLY A 695 -39.57 5.13 19.87
CA GLY A 695 -39.39 6.56 20.00
C GLY A 695 -40.06 6.96 21.31
N PRO A 696 -39.57 7.99 22.01
CA PRO A 696 -40.15 8.42 23.28
C PRO A 696 -41.67 8.57 23.09
N MET A 697 -42.41 7.55 23.50
CA MET A 697 -43.85 7.52 23.33
C MET A 697 -44.34 8.50 24.38
N GLY A 698 -45.00 9.56 23.89
CA GLY A 698 -45.32 10.77 24.63
C GLY A 698 -45.72 10.51 26.08
N GLY A 699 -44.99 11.13 27.00
CA GLY A 699 -45.57 11.46 28.29
C GLY A 699 -46.73 12.44 28.06
N PRO A 700 -47.85 12.32 28.79
CA PRO A 700 -48.93 13.29 28.68
C PRO A 700 -48.46 14.68 29.14
N PRO A 701 -49.07 15.77 28.64
CA PRO A 701 -48.58 17.12 28.84
C PRO A 701 -48.86 17.58 30.28
N ALA A 702 -47.87 18.19 30.93
CA ALA A 702 -48.09 19.04 32.09
C ALA A 702 -47.69 20.46 31.69
N ALA A 703 -48.70 21.32 31.54
CA ALA A 703 -48.54 22.75 31.33
C ALA A 703 -48.96 23.51 32.61
N GLY A 704 -48.17 24.52 32.97
CA GLY A 704 -48.64 25.72 33.68
C GLY A 704 -48.48 25.75 35.19
N GLY A 705 -47.66 26.70 35.69
CA GLY A 705 -47.72 27.25 37.07
C GLY A 705 -48.97 28.13 37.28
N PRO A 706 -49.03 29.13 38.21
CA PRO A 706 -47.95 29.81 38.94
C PRO A 706 -48.30 30.22 40.41
N GLY A 707 -47.35 30.86 41.11
CA GLY A 707 -47.69 32.01 41.98
C GLY A 707 -47.51 31.88 43.50
N GLY A 708 -46.39 32.41 44.00
CA GLY A 708 -46.37 33.50 45.00
C GLY A 708 -46.67 33.19 46.47
N GLY A 709 -45.62 33.25 47.31
CA GLY A 709 -45.76 33.41 48.76
C GLY A 709 -44.43 33.44 49.52
N ARG A 710 -43.85 34.64 49.70
CA ARG A 710 -42.88 34.97 50.78
C ARG A 710 -43.64 35.06 52.13
N PRO A 711 -43.02 35.02 53.35
CA PRO A 711 -41.80 35.75 53.76
C PRO A 711 -40.96 34.99 54.85
N PRO A 712 -40.23 35.64 55.81
CA PRO A 712 -38.83 36.06 55.69
C PRO A 712 -37.89 35.57 56.84
N GLY A 713 -36.56 35.66 56.64
CA GLY A 713 -35.55 35.65 57.73
C GLY A 713 -34.30 34.84 57.35
N ALA A 714 -33.13 35.44 57.10
CA ALA A 714 -32.18 36.16 57.98
C ALA A 714 -31.05 35.24 58.49
N GLY A 715 -29.79 35.56 58.11
CA GLY A 715 -28.56 35.13 58.79
C GLY A 715 -27.54 34.37 57.92
N GLY A 716 -26.42 35.02 57.55
CA GLY A 716 -25.18 34.32 57.12
C GLY A 716 -24.32 33.87 58.32
N PRO A 717 -22.97 33.71 58.23
CA PRO A 717 -22.09 33.25 57.14
C PRO A 717 -21.11 32.11 57.60
N ARG A 718 -20.23 31.64 56.69
CA ARG A 718 -19.13 30.63 56.82
C ARG A 718 -19.57 29.17 56.58
N GLY A 719 -18.81 28.29 55.94
CA GLY A 719 -17.49 28.32 55.30
C GLY A 719 -17.08 26.89 54.88
N GLY A 720 -16.25 26.78 53.84
CA GLY A 720 -15.25 25.72 53.59
C GLY A 720 -15.65 24.23 53.51
N GLY A 721 -15.26 23.58 52.40
CA GLY A 721 -14.89 22.15 52.41
C GLY A 721 -15.47 21.34 51.26
N GLY A 722 -14.61 20.57 50.58
CA GLY A 722 -14.91 19.87 49.33
C GLY A 722 -15.90 18.71 49.41
N GLY A 723 -16.32 18.23 48.23
CA GLY A 723 -17.15 17.04 48.09
C GLY A 723 -17.39 16.67 46.63
N ARG A 724 -17.00 15.44 46.27
CA ARG A 724 -17.12 14.79 44.94
C ARG A 724 -18.51 14.16 44.74
N GLY A 725 -18.84 13.86 43.48
CA GLY A 725 -19.93 12.96 43.02
C GLY A 725 -21.00 13.74 42.23
N PHE A 726 -21.53 13.32 41.08
CA PHE A 726 -21.71 12.02 40.39
C PHE A 726 -21.74 12.32 38.86
N GLY A 727 -21.39 11.44 37.91
CA GLY A 727 -21.35 9.99 37.93
C GLY A 727 -22.59 9.37 37.28
N GLY A 728 -22.88 9.66 36.01
CA GLY A 728 -23.92 9.01 35.22
C GLY A 728 -23.33 7.98 34.26
N GLY A 729 -23.22 6.74 34.70
CA GLY A 729 -22.83 5.60 33.87
C GLY A 729 -24.06 5.02 33.15
N GLY A 730 -23.99 4.95 31.82
CA GLY A 730 -24.97 4.21 31.01
C GLY A 730 -24.87 2.72 31.29
N GLY A 731 -25.94 2.14 31.82
CA GLY A 731 -26.06 0.72 32.11
C GLY A 731 -26.14 -0.12 30.83
N PHE A 732 -25.34 -1.18 30.79
CA PHE A 732 -25.45 -2.30 29.86
C PHE A 732 -26.66 -3.15 30.25
N GLY A 733 -27.71 -3.13 29.42
CA GLY A 733 -28.75 -4.16 29.44
C GLY A 733 -28.29 -5.40 28.66
N PRO A 734 -28.44 -6.62 29.20
CA PRO A 734 -28.12 -7.85 28.46
C PRO A 734 -29.27 -8.19 27.49
N GLY A 735 -29.09 -7.99 26.18
CA GLY A 735 -30.03 -8.53 25.19
C GLY A 735 -30.13 -7.88 23.80
N GLY A 736 -29.53 -6.72 23.55
CA GLY A 736 -29.54 -6.09 22.22
C GLY A 736 -28.34 -6.52 21.38
N GLY A 737 -28.40 -7.68 20.73
CA GLY A 737 -27.37 -8.06 19.75
C GLY A 737 -27.29 -7.01 18.62
N MET A 738 -26.09 -6.75 18.12
CA MET A 738 -25.91 -5.81 17.00
C MET A 738 -26.81 -6.21 15.81
N PRO A 739 -27.49 -5.25 15.16
CA PRO A 739 -28.37 -5.55 14.04
C PRO A 739 -27.58 -6.23 12.94
N SER A 740 -28.17 -7.28 12.36
CA SER A 740 -27.56 -7.98 11.23
C SER A 740 -27.67 -7.11 10.00
N ARG A 741 -26.65 -7.09 9.14
CA ARG A 741 -26.58 -6.18 7.99
C ARG A 741 -25.84 -6.84 6.83
N TRP A 742 -26.05 -6.30 5.63
CA TRP A 742 -25.31 -6.68 4.42
C TRP A 742 -25.00 -5.45 3.59
N ASN A 743 -23.94 -5.53 2.80
CA ASN A 743 -23.57 -4.53 1.81
C ASN A 743 -23.01 -5.21 0.56
N LEU A 744 -23.17 -4.55 -0.59
CA LEU A 744 -22.64 -4.96 -1.88
C LEU A 744 -22.27 -3.71 -2.68
N ALA A 745 -21.09 -3.73 -3.28
CA ALA A 745 -20.59 -2.70 -4.17
C ALA A 745 -19.91 -3.36 -5.37
N LEU A 746 -20.19 -2.86 -6.57
CA LEU A 746 -19.61 -3.33 -7.82
C LEU A 746 -19.21 -2.13 -8.67
N TYR A 747 -17.97 -2.10 -9.14
CA TYR A 747 -17.45 -1.07 -10.03
C TYR A 747 -16.84 -1.71 -11.28
N HIS A 748 -17.04 -1.08 -12.43
CA HIS A 748 -16.43 -1.46 -13.69
C HIS A 748 -15.72 -0.24 -14.29
N THR A 749 -14.44 -0.40 -14.59
CA THR A 749 -13.60 0.55 -15.30
C THR A 749 -13.36 0.05 -16.71
N TYR A 750 -13.71 0.88 -17.69
CA TYR A 750 -13.47 0.67 -19.10
C TYR A 750 -12.43 1.67 -19.61
N ARG A 751 -11.28 1.18 -20.07
CA ARG A 751 -10.21 2.02 -20.65
C ARG A 751 -10.43 2.22 -22.14
N ILE A 752 -10.39 3.47 -22.55
CA ILE A 752 -10.61 3.91 -23.93
C ILE A 752 -9.27 4.13 -24.63
N GLU A 753 -8.33 4.80 -23.96
CA GLU A 753 -7.01 5.18 -24.46
C GLU A 753 -5.99 4.99 -23.32
N GLU A 754 -4.86 4.33 -23.60
CA GLU A 754 -3.67 4.28 -22.73
C GLU A 754 -2.43 4.27 -23.63
N GLU A 755 -1.87 5.46 -23.87
CA GLU A 755 -0.76 5.66 -24.81
C GLU A 755 0.45 6.29 -24.12
N ILE A 756 1.66 5.82 -24.49
CA ILE A 756 2.93 6.42 -24.05
C ILE A 756 3.79 6.73 -25.28
N LEU A 757 4.14 8.01 -25.45
CA LEU A 757 5.19 8.44 -26.37
C LEU A 757 6.48 8.62 -25.59
N ILE A 758 7.47 7.78 -25.87
CA ILE A 758 8.74 7.79 -25.14
C ILE A 758 9.56 9.04 -25.52
N ARG A 759 9.72 9.29 -26.82
CA ARG A 759 10.50 10.39 -27.39
C ARG A 759 9.91 10.84 -28.74
N PRO A 760 10.11 12.09 -29.16
CA PRO A 760 9.77 12.51 -30.52
C PRO A 760 10.50 11.63 -31.56
N GLY A 761 9.75 11.10 -32.52
CA GLY A 761 10.30 10.30 -33.63
C GLY A 761 10.37 8.79 -33.41
N VAL A 762 9.99 8.27 -32.22
CA VAL A 762 9.75 6.83 -32.02
C VAL A 762 8.24 6.51 -32.03
N PRO A 763 7.84 5.25 -32.32
CA PRO A 763 6.44 4.84 -32.26
C PRO A 763 5.79 5.11 -30.90
N VAL A 764 4.50 5.41 -30.91
CA VAL A 764 3.68 5.48 -29.70
C VAL A 764 3.41 4.07 -29.21
N LEU A 765 3.63 3.83 -27.91
CA LEU A 765 3.25 2.58 -27.26
C LEU A 765 1.75 2.64 -26.94
N ASP A 766 0.96 1.74 -27.51
CA ASP A 766 -0.46 1.58 -27.21
C ASP A 766 -0.63 0.40 -26.23
N LEU A 767 -0.82 0.72 -24.95
CA LEU A 767 -0.90 -0.29 -23.89
C LEU A 767 -2.20 -1.11 -23.95
N LEU A 768 -3.20 -0.69 -24.74
CA LEU A 768 -4.43 -1.45 -24.93
C LEU A 768 -4.36 -2.41 -26.13
N ASN A 769 -3.38 -2.21 -27.02
CA ASN A 769 -3.27 -2.92 -28.29
C ASN A 769 -1.80 -3.31 -28.57
N GLY A 770 -1.24 -4.21 -27.76
CA GLY A 770 0.04 -4.88 -28.08
C GLY A 770 1.30 -4.28 -27.48
N SER A 771 1.27 -3.12 -26.83
CA SER A 771 2.44 -2.61 -26.10
C SER A 771 2.40 -2.96 -24.61
N ALA A 772 3.56 -3.21 -24.01
CA ALA A 772 3.71 -3.46 -22.57
C ALA A 772 4.86 -2.64 -21.99
N VAL A 773 4.67 -2.14 -20.76
CA VAL A 773 5.70 -1.43 -19.99
C VAL A 773 5.97 -2.09 -18.64
N SER A 774 5.31 -3.21 -18.36
CA SER A 774 5.41 -3.99 -17.11
C SER A 774 5.46 -5.48 -17.39
N SER A 775 6.02 -6.26 -16.47
CA SER A 775 6.03 -7.74 -16.54
C SER A 775 4.64 -8.37 -16.49
N ASN A 776 3.59 -7.61 -16.17
CA ASN A 776 2.22 -8.09 -16.16
C ASN A 776 1.48 -7.77 -17.48
N GLY A 777 2.22 -7.34 -18.51
CA GLY A 777 1.69 -7.00 -19.82
C GLY A 777 1.30 -5.52 -19.95
N GLY A 778 0.37 -5.28 -20.89
CA GLY A 778 -0.23 -3.98 -21.18
C GLY A 778 -1.29 -3.57 -20.15
N ALA A 779 -2.11 -2.58 -20.50
CA ALA A 779 -3.22 -2.12 -19.66
C ALA A 779 -4.49 -2.93 -19.97
N SER A 780 -5.10 -3.54 -18.95
CA SER A 780 -6.38 -4.25 -19.10
C SER A 780 -7.50 -3.27 -19.49
N ARG A 781 -8.21 -3.60 -20.58
CA ARG A 781 -9.34 -2.79 -21.09
C ARG A 781 -10.53 -2.79 -20.12
N HIS A 782 -10.80 -3.93 -19.48
CA HIS A 782 -11.85 -4.10 -18.50
C HIS A 782 -11.27 -4.44 -17.13
N GLU A 783 -11.70 -3.71 -16.12
CA GLU A 783 -11.35 -3.95 -14.72
C GLU A 783 -12.63 -3.87 -13.87
N ILE A 784 -12.97 -4.95 -13.18
CA ILE A 784 -14.14 -5.05 -12.32
C ILE A 784 -13.69 -5.25 -10.88
N GLU A 785 -14.23 -4.45 -9.97
CA GLU A 785 -13.97 -4.55 -8.53
C GLU A 785 -15.30 -4.84 -7.83
N LEU A 786 -15.32 -5.90 -7.04
CA LEU A 786 -16.45 -6.35 -6.24
C LEU A 786 -16.08 -6.24 -4.76
N SER A 787 -16.95 -5.67 -3.94
CA SER A 787 -16.86 -5.80 -2.49
C SER A 787 -18.23 -6.08 -1.91
N GLY A 788 -18.34 -7.06 -1.03
CA GLY A 788 -19.59 -7.34 -0.36
C GLY A 788 -19.35 -8.01 0.99
N GLY A 789 -20.31 -7.85 1.89
CA GLY A 789 -20.21 -8.39 3.23
C GLY A 789 -21.56 -8.65 3.85
N VAL A 790 -21.59 -9.61 4.77
CA VAL A 790 -22.74 -9.95 5.59
C VAL A 790 -22.25 -10.10 7.02
N PHE A 791 -22.96 -9.45 7.94
CA PHE A 791 -22.75 -9.60 9.36
C PHE A 791 -24.05 -10.03 10.03
N HIS A 792 -23.97 -11.10 10.81
CA HIS A 792 -25.10 -11.66 11.54
C HIS A 792 -24.66 -12.17 12.91
N LYS A 793 -25.18 -11.52 13.97
CA LYS A 793 -25.03 -11.98 15.37
C LYS A 793 -23.59 -12.35 15.77
N GLY A 794 -22.63 -11.47 15.47
CA GLY A 794 -21.22 -11.66 15.82
C GLY A 794 -20.41 -12.47 14.81
N PHE A 795 -21.03 -13.05 13.79
CA PHE A 795 -20.34 -13.66 12.65
C PHE A 795 -20.33 -12.70 11.49
N GLY A 796 -19.20 -12.55 10.82
CA GLY A 796 -19.12 -11.81 9.56
C GLY A 796 -18.37 -12.55 8.48
N LEU A 797 -18.82 -12.32 7.25
CA LEU A 797 -18.20 -12.74 6.02
C LEU A 797 -18.04 -11.49 5.14
N ARG A 798 -16.84 -11.26 4.62
CA ARG A 798 -16.57 -10.24 3.62
C ARG A 798 -15.84 -10.87 2.44
N LEU A 799 -16.23 -10.47 1.24
CA LEU A 799 -15.61 -10.84 -0.02
C LEU A 799 -15.10 -9.58 -0.72
N GLN A 800 -13.89 -9.66 -1.26
CA GLN A 800 -13.29 -8.64 -2.11
C GLN A 800 -12.81 -9.32 -3.38
N GLY A 801 -13.40 -8.99 -4.52
CA GLY A 801 -13.08 -9.55 -5.82
C GLY A 801 -12.46 -8.49 -6.74
N THR A 802 -11.47 -8.89 -7.52
CA THR A 802 -10.93 -8.10 -8.64
C THR A 802 -10.89 -8.99 -9.88
N TYR A 803 -11.38 -8.46 -10.99
CA TYR A 803 -11.24 -9.08 -12.31
C TYR A 803 -10.55 -8.10 -13.26
N LYS A 804 -9.57 -8.58 -14.02
CA LYS A 804 -8.88 -7.83 -15.07
C LYS A 804 -8.88 -8.65 -16.36
N SER A 805 -9.30 -8.03 -17.46
CA SER A 805 -9.23 -8.68 -18.77
C SER A 805 -7.78 -8.90 -19.21
N GLY A 806 -7.53 -9.99 -19.93
CA GLY A 806 -6.23 -10.29 -20.52
C GLY A 806 -5.72 -9.22 -21.47
N THR A 807 -4.42 -9.28 -21.74
CA THR A 807 -3.69 -8.32 -22.60
C THR A 807 -2.72 -9.06 -23.52
N THR A 808 -2.14 -8.35 -24.49
CA THR A 808 -1.08 -8.88 -25.35
C THR A 808 0.11 -7.92 -25.35
N ALA A 809 1.30 -8.48 -25.50
CA ALA A 809 2.52 -7.76 -25.81
C ALA A 809 3.10 -8.33 -27.11
N ASP A 810 3.19 -7.49 -28.13
CA ASP A 810 3.65 -7.88 -29.45
C ASP A 810 5.18 -8.00 -29.45
N GLY A 811 5.69 -9.00 -30.16
CA GLY A 811 7.12 -9.17 -30.40
C GLY A 811 7.63 -8.30 -31.55
N THR A 812 8.91 -8.44 -31.88
CA THR A 812 9.54 -7.71 -33.01
C THR A 812 9.12 -8.20 -34.40
N GLY A 813 8.51 -9.38 -34.48
CA GLY A 813 8.33 -10.12 -35.73
C GLY A 813 9.64 -10.65 -36.36
N LEU A 814 10.80 -10.49 -35.70
CA LEU A 814 12.07 -11.10 -36.12
C LEU A 814 12.09 -12.61 -35.80
N PRO A 815 12.88 -13.41 -36.55
CA PRO A 815 13.03 -14.84 -36.25
C PRO A 815 13.50 -15.06 -34.80
N GLY A 816 12.70 -15.78 -34.01
CA GLY A 816 12.95 -16.05 -32.58
C GLY A 816 12.21 -15.13 -31.60
N SER A 817 11.62 -14.03 -32.08
CA SER A 817 10.74 -13.18 -31.28
C SER A 817 9.30 -13.71 -31.35
N THR A 818 8.59 -13.66 -30.22
CA THR A 818 7.23 -14.17 -30.10
C THR A 818 6.33 -13.17 -29.40
N ASP A 819 5.08 -13.10 -29.84
CA ASP A 819 4.05 -12.34 -29.13
C ASP A 819 3.69 -13.05 -27.83
N LEU A 820 3.51 -12.30 -26.75
CA LEU A 820 3.07 -12.81 -25.45
C LEU A 820 1.61 -12.47 -25.21
N ARG A 821 0.83 -13.46 -24.81
CA ARG A 821 -0.56 -13.31 -24.35
C ARG A 821 -0.61 -13.49 -22.85
N PHE A 822 -1.19 -12.51 -22.17
CA PHE A 822 -1.44 -12.51 -20.73
C PHE A 822 -2.92 -12.84 -20.52
N SER A 823 -3.22 -13.90 -19.76
CA SER A 823 -4.60 -14.29 -19.46
C SER A 823 -5.36 -13.20 -18.71
N ASP A 824 -6.68 -13.35 -18.63
CA ASP A 824 -7.45 -12.66 -17.61
C ASP A 824 -7.05 -13.13 -16.20
N LEU A 825 -7.38 -12.31 -15.21
CA LEU A 825 -7.11 -12.58 -13.80
C LEU A 825 -8.36 -12.29 -12.99
N ALA A 826 -8.83 -13.28 -12.24
CA ALA A 826 -9.91 -13.18 -11.27
C ALA A 826 -9.40 -13.57 -9.87
N ALA A 827 -9.20 -12.59 -9.00
CA ALA A 827 -8.79 -12.82 -7.61
C ALA A 827 -9.96 -12.50 -6.66
N ILE A 828 -10.27 -13.41 -5.73
CA ILE A 828 -11.27 -13.20 -4.68
C ILE A 828 -10.64 -13.46 -3.32
N ASN A 829 -10.68 -12.48 -2.42
CA ASN A 829 -10.24 -12.61 -1.04
C ASN A 829 -11.48 -12.77 -0.14
N ALA A 830 -11.42 -13.70 0.81
CA ALA A 830 -12.46 -13.88 1.83
C ALA A 830 -11.92 -13.57 3.21
N PHE A 831 -12.76 -12.91 4.00
CA PHE A 831 -12.50 -12.56 5.38
C PHE A 831 -13.67 -13.08 6.21
N LEU A 832 -13.39 -14.05 7.07
CA LEU A 832 -14.36 -14.62 7.98
C LEU A 832 -13.93 -14.23 9.39
N PHE A 833 -14.85 -13.70 10.20
CA PHE A 833 -14.51 -13.36 11.58
C PHE A 833 -15.65 -13.68 12.54
N VAL A 834 -15.28 -13.94 13.78
CA VAL A 834 -16.20 -14.18 14.88
C VAL A 834 -15.84 -13.28 16.06
N ASN A 835 -16.80 -12.43 16.43
CA ASN A 835 -16.79 -11.61 17.62
C ASN A 835 -17.28 -12.44 18.82
N LEU A 836 -16.37 -12.93 19.64
CA LEU A 836 -16.69 -13.83 20.76
C LEU A 836 -17.41 -13.12 21.91
N ASP A 837 -17.28 -11.79 22.00
CA ASP A 837 -18.01 -10.93 22.95
C ASP A 837 -19.54 -10.92 22.72
N GLN A 838 -20.00 -11.32 21.53
CA GLN A 838 -21.42 -11.47 21.21
C GLN A 838 -21.93 -12.90 21.41
N GLN A 839 -21.05 -13.86 21.75
CA GLN A 839 -21.39 -15.25 21.98
C GLN A 839 -21.59 -15.53 23.47
N ALA A 840 -22.77 -15.17 24.00
CA ALA A 840 -23.08 -15.27 25.43
C ALA A 840 -22.82 -16.68 26.03
N ARG A 841 -23.08 -17.74 25.26
CA ARG A 841 -22.80 -19.14 25.67
C ARG A 841 -21.30 -19.42 25.83
N VAL A 842 -20.48 -18.89 24.92
CA VAL A 842 -19.03 -19.08 24.91
C VAL A 842 -18.38 -18.30 26.05
N ILE A 843 -18.78 -17.04 26.26
CA ILE A 843 -18.27 -16.20 27.36
C ILE A 843 -18.64 -16.81 28.71
N LYS A 844 -19.86 -17.37 28.84
CA LYS A 844 -20.28 -18.04 30.07
C LYS A 844 -19.42 -19.28 30.37
N ALA A 845 -18.98 -20.01 29.35
CA ALA A 845 -18.12 -21.18 29.50
C ALA A 845 -16.64 -20.81 29.73
N MET A 846 -16.15 -19.76 29.05
CA MET A 846 -14.78 -19.29 29.09
C MET A 846 -14.75 -17.75 29.18
N PRO A 847 -14.81 -17.18 30.40
CA PRO A 847 -14.84 -15.73 30.59
C PRO A 847 -13.64 -14.99 30.00
N PHE A 848 -12.49 -15.68 29.88
CA PHE A 848 -11.29 -15.17 29.22
C PHE A 848 -11.53 -14.74 27.75
N LEU A 849 -12.51 -15.30 27.05
CA LEU A 849 -12.78 -14.97 25.64
C LEU A 849 -13.59 -13.66 25.45
N LYS A 850 -13.98 -12.98 26.53
CA LYS A 850 -14.64 -11.68 26.45
C LYS A 850 -13.73 -10.65 25.78
N GLY A 851 -14.21 -9.99 24.72
CA GLY A 851 -13.40 -9.02 23.97
C GLY A 851 -12.36 -9.67 23.04
N SER A 852 -12.51 -10.96 22.75
CA SER A 852 -11.68 -11.66 21.76
C SER A 852 -12.37 -11.71 20.38
N ARG A 853 -11.57 -11.67 19.33
CA ARG A 853 -11.96 -11.92 17.93
C ARG A 853 -11.05 -12.98 17.34
N ILE A 854 -11.63 -13.88 16.56
CA ILE A 854 -10.90 -14.80 15.69
C ILE A 854 -11.22 -14.41 14.25
N THR A 855 -10.19 -14.26 13.43
CA THR A 855 -10.31 -13.96 12.01
C THR A 855 -9.60 -15.02 11.20
N LEU A 856 -10.26 -15.54 10.17
CA LEU A 856 -9.69 -16.37 9.12
C LEU A 856 -9.78 -15.60 7.81
N ARG A 857 -8.62 -15.32 7.23
CA ARG A 857 -8.50 -14.67 5.93
C ARG A 857 -7.95 -15.66 4.91
N ILE A 858 -8.52 -15.64 3.71
CA ILE A 858 -8.06 -16.42 2.57
C ILE A 858 -7.84 -15.44 1.43
N ASP A 859 -6.58 -15.15 1.14
CA ASP A 859 -6.20 -14.35 -0.02
C ASP A 859 -6.17 -15.22 -1.27
N ASN A 860 -6.72 -14.68 -2.36
CA ASN A 860 -6.84 -15.35 -3.66
C ASN A 860 -7.43 -16.77 -3.57
N ILE A 861 -8.69 -16.89 -3.11
CA ILE A 861 -9.42 -18.16 -3.02
C ILE A 861 -9.48 -18.89 -4.36
N LEU A 862 -9.48 -18.18 -5.49
CA LEU A 862 -9.48 -18.81 -6.81
C LEU A 862 -8.12 -19.42 -7.16
N ASN A 863 -7.05 -19.03 -6.45
CA ASN A 863 -5.65 -19.32 -6.78
C ASN A 863 -5.33 -19.01 -8.25
N ASP A 864 -5.98 -17.96 -8.77
CA ASP A 864 -5.81 -17.55 -10.16
C ASP A 864 -4.59 -16.65 -10.27
N VAL A 865 -3.77 -16.92 -11.27
CA VAL A 865 -2.50 -16.21 -11.54
C VAL A 865 -2.46 -15.94 -13.03
N ILE A 866 -1.87 -14.82 -13.43
CA ILE A 866 -1.72 -14.47 -14.85
C ILE A 866 -0.89 -15.56 -15.54
N ASP A 867 -1.51 -16.29 -16.47
CA ASP A 867 -0.84 -17.23 -17.35
C ASP A 867 -0.31 -16.48 -18.58
N VAL A 868 0.97 -16.65 -18.87
CA VAL A 868 1.65 -15.98 -19.97
C VAL A 868 2.12 -17.01 -20.97
N ARG A 869 1.60 -16.89 -22.20
CA ARG A 869 1.91 -17.83 -23.29
C ARG A 869 2.42 -17.10 -24.50
N ASP A 870 3.42 -17.68 -25.14
CA ASP A 870 3.87 -17.23 -26.45
C ASP A 870 2.89 -17.63 -27.56
N GLN A 871 3.14 -17.17 -28.79
CA GLN A 871 2.35 -17.54 -29.97
C GLN A 871 2.28 -19.05 -30.27
N ASN A 872 3.20 -19.85 -29.73
CA ASN A 872 3.25 -21.31 -29.88
C ASN A 872 2.54 -22.05 -28.73
N GLY A 873 2.04 -21.32 -27.72
CA GLY A 873 1.38 -21.86 -26.52
C GLY A 873 2.33 -22.23 -25.38
N ASN A 874 3.62 -21.95 -25.51
CA ASN A 874 4.65 -22.22 -24.51
C ASN A 874 4.74 -21.08 -23.48
N VAL A 875 5.08 -21.41 -22.24
CA VAL A 875 5.33 -20.42 -21.18
C VAL A 875 6.80 -20.02 -21.23
N PRO A 876 7.15 -18.74 -21.48
CA PRO A 876 8.53 -18.32 -21.44
C PRO A 876 9.11 -18.46 -20.02
N LEU A 877 10.37 -18.85 -19.90
CA LEU A 877 11.02 -19.16 -18.61
C LEU A 877 10.91 -18.03 -17.57
N GLY A 878 11.03 -16.76 -17.99
CA GLY A 878 10.90 -15.60 -17.10
C GLY A 878 9.47 -15.23 -16.70
N TYR A 879 8.47 -15.88 -17.29
CA TYR A 879 7.04 -15.66 -17.04
C TYR A 879 6.34 -16.88 -16.46
N GLN A 880 7.11 -17.82 -15.88
CA GLN A 880 6.51 -18.90 -15.12
C GLN A 880 5.66 -18.34 -13.97
N PRO A 881 4.52 -18.98 -13.61
CA PRO A 881 3.57 -18.42 -12.64
C PRO A 881 4.22 -17.99 -11.31
N ALA A 882 5.18 -18.77 -10.80
CA ALA A 882 5.87 -18.47 -9.55
C ALA A 882 6.84 -17.27 -9.62
N TYR A 883 7.22 -16.78 -10.81
CA TYR A 883 7.94 -15.51 -10.95
C TYR A 883 7.01 -14.29 -10.95
N LEU A 884 5.72 -14.48 -11.27
CA LEU A 884 4.70 -13.42 -11.28
C LEU A 884 3.98 -13.32 -9.94
N ASP A 885 3.52 -14.45 -9.40
CA ASP A 885 2.92 -14.57 -8.08
C ASP A 885 3.46 -15.83 -7.37
N PRO A 886 4.57 -15.72 -6.62
CA PRO A 886 5.11 -16.85 -5.87
C PRO A 886 4.26 -17.28 -4.66
N ARG A 887 3.27 -16.46 -4.25
CA ARG A 887 2.48 -16.69 -3.04
C ARG A 887 1.26 -17.56 -3.32
N GLY A 888 0.56 -17.29 -4.43
CA GLY A 888 -0.70 -17.93 -4.75
C GLY A 888 -1.76 -17.69 -3.67
N ARG A 889 -2.53 -18.73 -3.32
CA ARG A 889 -3.51 -18.70 -2.24
C ARG A 889 -2.84 -18.71 -0.87
N VAL A 890 -3.20 -17.78 0.00
CA VAL A 890 -2.65 -17.67 1.36
C VAL A 890 -3.75 -17.73 2.40
N PHE A 891 -3.53 -18.56 3.42
CA PHE A 891 -4.39 -18.64 4.60
C PHE A 891 -3.75 -17.89 5.75
N GLU A 892 -4.54 -17.05 6.41
CA GLU A 892 -4.10 -16.25 7.55
C GLU A 892 -5.10 -16.42 8.69
N LEU A 893 -4.56 -16.71 9.88
CA LEU A 893 -5.32 -16.83 11.11
C LEU A 893 -4.85 -15.75 12.08
N SER A 894 -5.78 -14.92 12.51
CA SER A 894 -5.55 -13.89 13.53
C SER A 894 -6.37 -14.18 14.79
N PHE A 895 -5.73 -13.99 15.95
CA PHE A 895 -6.40 -13.91 17.24
C PHE A 895 -6.11 -12.56 17.88
N ARG A 896 -7.17 -11.78 18.07
CA ARG A 896 -7.12 -10.49 18.76
C ARG A 896 -7.80 -10.59 20.12
N LYS A 897 -7.18 -10.00 21.14
CA LYS A 897 -7.72 -9.91 22.51
C LYS A 897 -7.68 -8.46 22.98
N ARG A 898 -8.85 -7.94 23.36
CA ARG A 898 -9.02 -6.62 23.99
C ARG A 898 -9.32 -6.75 25.48
N PHE A 899 -8.69 -5.90 26.28
CA PHE A 899 -8.84 -5.79 27.73
C PHE A 899 -9.55 -4.51 28.15
#